data_AF-A0A4U5NJH8-F1
#
_entry.id   AF-A0A4U5NJH8-F1
#
_cell.length_a   1.000
_cell.length_b   1.000
_cell.length_c   1.000
_cell.angle_alpha   90.00
_cell.angle_beta   90.00
_cell.angle_gamma   90.00
#
_symmetry.space_group_name_H-M   'P 1'
#
loop_
_entity.id
_entity.type
_entity.pdbx_description
1 polymer ?
#
loop_
_entity_poly.entity_id
_entity_poly.type
_entity_poly.pdbx_seq_one_letter_code
_entity_poly.pdbx_strand_id
1 'polypeptide(L)'
;MTDLFRSAFNYLNQAASRPPGAVGGDHALVGTNIEVGGFKLRIRALLAEGGFALVFSAQDAQGNWYALKRQLAADREATEAVLKEIRILRELTGHPAILRYVQAAQSNSPEAHGRTEFLLLTELCSGGSVVDFMQQSTLTPEEIVKIFSASCSAVKHMHERPVPITHRDIKIENLLFDAQGFVKLCDFGSATTEVYFVDDSWTALRRSQVEDDMQKHTTPMYRAPEILDLYQNFPIGPSQDVWALGCILFYLSYRTHPFEDSAKLRIINAKYTLPPTGEYAMFHPLIQRCLQPDPRNRPNIGELSDCVSALAVAMNVDLRTRVPRVDLGSLTGGSCPEPLSRSSQPLRNAPPRPPPPAPVRNESLQQDQQASGLTQSAAVFGALKGQGMSLFKNFKDRSAAVVQTVQSTYGGKGPDVMFVTSRLAIAPMADGMPEALAGPAEDVMRQYLMDQCQDRRFAVYNLGQRRLRGDYNGYLSETPMPQIASGTAPTLNQIVTIARNVAVFLRQEKSNVVVMTGPEQQCVLMAAALLIYSRMTTKSPSAVDFITRRRTHPVYLPASYHRQLDVLSTVAHSSGEELKMIVHNRPVLLDNIQIEPIPLFNRMKTGCRPYVEVYSAGTKLWNTTKEYEQIRSFESPDARTVKLDLGSVPVGDDVTVLAYHTRWSRVTNRIQLVQMFSASFHANFVDPNASKVDFGRGDLDRNLDDDPKMPDPFSSSVLQLIRFGKRLLGEEERVWICE
;
A
#
# COMPACT_ATOMS: atom_id res chain seq x y z
N MET A 1 5.06 -2.67 -3.95
CA MET A 1 3.99 -2.88 -2.93
C MET A 1 2.65 -2.24 -3.34
N THR A 2 2.62 -1.49 -4.45
CA THR A 2 1.44 -0.85 -5.06
C THR A 2 0.50 -1.83 -5.78
N ASP A 3 0.96 -3.04 -6.12
CA ASP A 3 0.15 -4.01 -6.89
C ASP A 3 -0.97 -4.70 -6.09
N LEU A 4 -0.90 -4.71 -4.76
CA LEU A 4 -1.97 -5.31 -3.94
C LEU A 4 -3.25 -4.45 -3.94
N PHE A 5 -3.11 -3.12 -4.05
CA PHE A 5 -4.24 -2.19 -4.07
C PHE A 5 -4.87 -2.05 -5.46
N ARG A 6 -4.12 -2.35 -6.53
CA ARG A 6 -4.66 -2.38 -7.91
C ARG A 6 -5.72 -3.46 -8.12
N SER A 7 -5.75 -4.49 -7.26
CA SER A 7 -6.80 -5.51 -7.26
C SER A 7 -8.16 -4.94 -6.82
N ALA A 8 -8.19 -4.15 -5.74
CA ALA A 8 -9.42 -3.59 -5.17
C ALA A 8 -10.19 -2.71 -6.18
N PHE A 9 -9.48 -1.80 -6.85
CA PHE A 9 -10.08 -0.85 -7.79
C PHE A 9 -10.67 -1.48 -9.07
N ASN A 10 -10.26 -2.70 -9.44
CA ASN A 10 -10.86 -3.41 -10.57
C ASN A 10 -12.17 -4.14 -10.21
N TYR A 11 -12.47 -4.37 -8.93
CA TYR A 11 -13.69 -5.10 -8.53
C TYR A 11 -14.97 -4.25 -8.63
N LEU A 12 -14.89 -2.92 -8.39
CA LEU A 12 -16.05 -2.03 -8.51
C LEU A 12 -16.28 -1.52 -9.95
N ASN A 13 -15.19 -1.20 -10.68
CA ASN A 13 -15.28 -0.59 -12.02
C ASN A 13 -15.97 -1.46 -13.10
N GLN A 14 -16.10 -2.78 -12.91
CA GLN A 14 -16.79 -3.67 -13.86
C GLN A 14 -18.27 -3.94 -13.54
N ALA A 15 -18.75 -3.58 -12.33
CA ALA A 15 -20.14 -3.82 -11.93
C ALA A 15 -21.10 -2.74 -12.46
N ALA A 16 -20.67 -1.47 -12.49
CA ALA A 16 -21.52 -0.32 -12.77
C ALA A 16 -21.74 0.00 -14.27
N SER A 17 -21.09 -0.72 -15.20
CA SER A 17 -21.03 -0.36 -16.63
C SER A 17 -21.82 -1.29 -17.58
N ARG A 18 -22.69 -2.16 -17.05
CA ARG A 18 -23.50 -3.10 -17.86
C ARG A 18 -24.99 -2.73 -17.90
N PRO A 19 -25.62 -2.64 -19.10
CA PRO A 19 -27.05 -2.45 -19.21
C PRO A 19 -27.84 -3.70 -18.76
N PRO A 20 -29.11 -3.54 -18.34
CA PRO A 20 -29.92 -4.64 -17.82
C PRO A 20 -30.19 -5.69 -18.91
N GLY A 21 -29.72 -6.92 -18.68
CA GLY A 21 -29.88 -8.06 -19.61
C GLY A 21 -28.57 -8.79 -19.94
N ALA A 22 -27.40 -8.19 -19.68
CA ALA A 22 -26.12 -8.87 -19.84
C ALA A 22 -25.84 -9.84 -18.67
N VAL A 23 -26.09 -11.14 -18.88
CA VAL A 23 -25.79 -12.22 -17.93
C VAL A 23 -24.31 -12.16 -17.52
N GLY A 24 -24.06 -11.89 -16.24
CA GLY A 24 -22.71 -11.67 -15.73
C GLY A 24 -22.21 -12.80 -14.83
N GLY A 25 -21.33 -13.64 -15.39
CA GLY A 25 -20.31 -14.39 -14.64
C GLY A 25 -20.81 -15.56 -13.79
N ASP A 26 -20.51 -16.79 -14.25
CA ASP A 26 -20.87 -18.07 -13.62
C ASP A 26 -20.29 -18.31 -12.21
N HIS A 27 -20.83 -17.65 -11.19
CA HIS A 27 -20.70 -18.13 -9.82
C HIS A 27 -21.80 -19.18 -9.55
N ALA A 28 -21.43 -20.40 -9.16
CA ALA A 28 -22.34 -21.57 -9.10
C ALA A 28 -23.61 -21.41 -8.24
N LEU A 29 -23.64 -20.44 -7.31
CA LEU A 29 -24.83 -20.10 -6.52
C LEU A 29 -25.82 -19.16 -7.24
N VAL A 30 -25.45 -18.51 -8.35
CA VAL A 30 -26.35 -17.60 -9.06
C VAL A 30 -27.51 -18.39 -9.68
N GLY A 31 -28.74 -17.92 -9.43
CA GLY A 31 -29.96 -18.59 -9.85
C GLY A 31 -30.50 -19.65 -8.90
N THR A 32 -29.73 -20.10 -7.90
CA THR A 32 -30.19 -21.06 -6.88
C THR A 32 -31.13 -20.41 -5.86
N ASN A 33 -31.85 -21.25 -5.11
CA ASN A 33 -32.65 -20.82 -3.98
C ASN A 33 -31.92 -21.19 -2.67
N ILE A 34 -31.82 -20.23 -1.75
CA ILE A 34 -31.21 -20.38 -0.42
C ILE A 34 -32.25 -19.98 0.63
N GLU A 35 -32.27 -20.66 1.77
CA GLU A 35 -33.11 -20.30 2.91
C GLU A 35 -32.26 -19.71 4.05
N VAL A 36 -32.60 -18.49 4.48
CA VAL A 36 -31.89 -17.79 5.57
C VAL A 36 -32.89 -17.48 6.69
N GLY A 37 -32.90 -18.32 7.73
CA GLY A 37 -33.75 -18.11 8.92
C GLY A 37 -35.24 -17.91 8.59
N GLY A 38 -35.78 -18.72 7.68
CA GLY A 38 -37.16 -18.67 7.18
C GLY A 38 -37.38 -17.84 5.90
N PHE A 39 -36.42 -17.01 5.49
CA PHE A 39 -36.50 -16.27 4.23
C PHE A 39 -36.04 -17.15 3.06
N LYS A 40 -36.96 -17.48 2.15
CA LYS A 40 -36.65 -18.18 0.90
C LYS A 40 -36.27 -17.16 -0.18
N LEU A 41 -35.02 -17.23 -0.62
CA LEU A 41 -34.38 -16.23 -1.46
C LEU A 41 -33.82 -16.86 -2.72
N ARG A 42 -34.02 -16.23 -3.87
CA ARG A 42 -33.34 -16.58 -5.11
C ARG A 42 -32.14 -15.67 -5.32
N ILE A 43 -30.96 -16.25 -5.50
CA ILE A 43 -29.73 -15.51 -5.79
C ILE A 43 -29.78 -14.96 -7.22
N ARG A 44 -29.49 -13.67 -7.39
CA ARG A 44 -29.63 -12.95 -8.66
C ARG A 44 -28.30 -12.61 -9.31
N ALA A 45 -27.34 -12.08 -8.56
CA ALA A 45 -25.98 -11.80 -9.03
C ALA A 45 -24.98 -11.77 -7.87
N LEU A 46 -23.69 -11.95 -8.17
CA LEU A 46 -22.60 -11.61 -7.27
C LEU A 46 -22.39 -10.08 -7.32
N LEU A 47 -22.39 -9.43 -6.16
CA LEU A 47 -22.16 -7.98 -6.01
C LEU A 47 -20.70 -7.67 -5.65
N ALA A 48 -20.10 -8.49 -4.78
CA ALA A 48 -18.71 -8.34 -4.38
C ALA A 48 -18.09 -9.68 -3.98
N GLU A 49 -16.82 -9.87 -4.29
CA GLU A 49 -15.99 -10.99 -3.85
C GLU A 49 -14.79 -10.46 -3.06
N GLY A 50 -14.61 -10.96 -1.85
CA GLY A 50 -13.47 -10.67 -0.99
C GLY A 50 -12.89 -11.94 -0.36
N GLY A 51 -11.65 -11.88 0.13
CA GLY A 51 -10.91 -13.06 0.62
C GLY A 51 -11.55 -13.83 1.79
N PHE A 52 -12.59 -13.29 2.42
CA PHE A 52 -13.32 -13.91 3.54
C PHE A 52 -14.83 -14.02 3.32
N ALA A 53 -15.39 -13.33 2.32
CA ALA A 53 -16.83 -13.15 2.15
C ALA A 53 -17.21 -12.95 0.69
N LEU A 54 -18.36 -13.50 0.30
CA LEU A 54 -19.03 -13.23 -0.97
C LEU A 54 -20.33 -12.49 -0.67
N VAL A 55 -20.63 -11.41 -1.40
CA VAL A 55 -21.88 -10.66 -1.26
C VAL A 55 -22.69 -10.81 -2.53
N PHE A 56 -23.93 -11.28 -2.41
CA PHE A 56 -24.85 -11.48 -3.53
C PHE A 56 -26.06 -10.57 -3.43
N SER A 57 -26.65 -10.20 -4.57
CA SER A 57 -28.03 -9.72 -4.61
C SER A 57 -28.97 -10.92 -4.57
N ALA A 58 -29.99 -10.83 -3.74
CA ALA A 58 -30.99 -11.87 -3.53
C ALA A 58 -32.39 -11.25 -3.56
N GLN A 59 -33.37 -12.04 -3.97
CA GLN A 59 -34.77 -11.60 -4.04
C GLN A 59 -35.69 -12.65 -3.41
N ASP A 60 -36.65 -12.22 -2.60
CA ASP A 60 -37.67 -13.12 -2.05
C ASP A 60 -38.79 -13.43 -3.08
N ALA A 61 -39.74 -14.29 -2.69
CA ALA A 61 -40.87 -14.67 -3.54
C ALA A 61 -41.86 -13.50 -3.79
N GLN A 62 -41.83 -12.47 -2.95
CA GLN A 62 -42.65 -11.26 -3.06
C GLN A 62 -42.01 -10.21 -3.98
N GLY A 63 -40.74 -10.39 -4.36
CA GLY A 63 -40.00 -9.49 -5.24
C GLY A 63 -39.13 -8.47 -4.50
N ASN A 64 -39.04 -8.52 -3.17
CA ASN A 64 -38.22 -7.59 -2.39
C ASN A 64 -36.74 -7.94 -2.53
N TRP A 65 -35.88 -6.92 -2.59
CA TRP A 65 -34.44 -7.07 -2.81
C TRP A 65 -33.63 -7.00 -1.52
N TYR A 66 -32.60 -7.84 -1.45
CA TYR A 66 -31.69 -7.99 -0.31
C TYR A 66 -30.24 -8.15 -0.76
N ALA A 67 -29.31 -7.84 0.14
CA ALA A 67 -27.91 -8.27 0.02
C ALA A 67 -27.67 -9.47 0.95
N LEU A 68 -27.00 -10.50 0.45
CA LEU A 68 -26.64 -11.71 1.19
C LEU A 68 -25.11 -11.82 1.27
N LYS A 69 -24.53 -11.57 2.45
CA LYS A 69 -23.12 -11.83 2.77
C LYS A 69 -22.98 -13.30 3.20
N ARG A 70 -22.18 -14.07 2.47
CA ARG A 70 -21.81 -15.46 2.75
C ARG A 70 -20.35 -15.51 3.22
N GLN A 71 -20.12 -16.03 4.42
CA GLN A 71 -18.80 -16.16 5.06
C GLN A 71 -18.54 -17.62 5.44
N LEU A 72 -17.28 -18.08 5.30
CA LEU A 72 -16.85 -19.42 5.69
C LEU A 72 -15.80 -19.31 6.82
N ALA A 73 -16.20 -19.62 8.05
CA ALA A 73 -15.32 -19.61 9.20
C ALA A 73 -14.55 -20.94 9.32
N ALA A 74 -13.21 -20.87 9.23
CA ALA A 74 -12.34 -22.05 9.25
C ALA A 74 -11.96 -22.53 10.66
N ASP A 75 -12.08 -21.67 11.67
CA ASP A 75 -11.76 -21.99 13.06
C ASP A 75 -12.71 -21.24 14.03
N ARG A 76 -12.49 -21.47 15.33
CA ARG A 76 -13.28 -20.86 16.40
C ARG A 76 -13.12 -19.34 16.47
N GLU A 77 -11.92 -18.82 16.24
CA GLU A 77 -11.62 -17.37 16.25
C GLU A 77 -12.41 -16.67 15.11
N ALA A 78 -12.37 -17.22 13.89
CA ALA A 78 -13.16 -16.72 12.77
C ALA A 78 -14.67 -16.83 13.03
N THR A 79 -15.12 -17.89 13.70
CA THR A 79 -16.53 -18.08 14.08
C THR A 79 -16.99 -17.00 15.07
N GLU A 80 -16.20 -16.75 16.12
CA GLU A 80 -16.49 -15.71 17.12
C GLU A 80 -16.46 -14.30 16.49
N ALA A 81 -15.57 -14.04 15.53
CA ALA A 81 -15.53 -12.77 14.78
C ALA A 81 -16.80 -12.54 13.93
N VAL A 82 -17.27 -13.53 13.17
CA VAL A 82 -18.50 -13.40 12.36
C VAL A 82 -19.74 -13.26 13.25
N LEU A 83 -19.81 -14.00 14.37
CA LEU A 83 -20.89 -13.85 15.34
C LEU A 83 -20.88 -12.48 16.05
N LYS A 84 -19.70 -11.88 16.25
CA LYS A 84 -19.55 -10.51 16.76
C LYS A 84 -20.06 -9.48 15.75
N GLU A 85 -19.68 -9.60 14.47
CA GLU A 85 -20.17 -8.74 13.38
C GLU A 85 -21.71 -8.76 13.34
N ILE A 86 -22.31 -9.95 13.27
CA ILE A 86 -23.77 -10.14 13.22
C ILE A 86 -24.46 -9.51 14.44
N ARG A 87 -23.88 -9.68 15.64
CA ARG A 87 -24.43 -9.11 16.88
C ARG A 87 -24.42 -7.58 16.87
N ILE A 88 -23.29 -6.97 16.50
CA ILE A 88 -23.13 -5.52 16.43
C ILE A 88 -24.10 -4.93 15.41
N LEU A 89 -24.17 -5.49 14.19
CA LEU A 89 -25.09 -5.00 13.17
C LEU A 89 -26.57 -5.15 13.58
N ARG A 90 -26.91 -6.23 14.28
CA ARG A 90 -28.26 -6.44 14.83
C ARG A 90 -28.61 -5.49 15.97
N GLU A 91 -27.64 -5.02 16.76
CA GLU A 91 -27.84 -4.02 17.80
C GLU A 91 -28.03 -2.61 17.23
N LEU A 92 -27.32 -2.28 16.15
CA LEU A 92 -27.33 -0.97 15.50
C LEU A 92 -28.44 -0.79 14.43
N THR A 93 -29.18 -1.86 14.13
CA THR A 93 -30.20 -1.85 13.07
C THR A 93 -31.37 -0.92 13.41
N GLY A 94 -31.93 -0.28 12.38
CA GLY A 94 -33.04 0.68 12.51
C GLY A 94 -32.60 2.15 12.54
N HIS A 95 -31.31 2.45 12.69
CA HIS A 95 -30.77 3.80 12.45
C HIS A 95 -30.69 4.07 10.93
N PRO A 96 -31.16 5.23 10.43
CA PRO A 96 -31.27 5.48 8.98
C PRO A 96 -29.94 5.39 8.24
N ALA A 97 -28.86 5.91 8.84
CA ALA A 97 -27.51 5.91 8.25
C ALA A 97 -26.68 4.65 8.52
N ILE A 98 -27.29 3.56 9.01
CA ILE A 98 -26.62 2.26 9.20
C ILE A 98 -27.32 1.22 8.33
N LEU A 99 -26.54 0.29 7.77
CA LEU A 99 -27.07 -0.84 7.00
C LEU A 99 -28.03 -1.68 7.87
N ARG A 100 -29.27 -1.87 7.41
CA ARG A 100 -30.28 -2.61 8.16
C ARG A 100 -30.05 -4.12 8.12
N TYR A 101 -29.85 -4.72 9.29
CA TYR A 101 -29.95 -6.17 9.52
C TYR A 101 -31.37 -6.67 9.18
N VAL A 102 -31.47 -7.78 8.46
CA VAL A 102 -32.74 -8.49 8.21
C VAL A 102 -32.76 -9.82 8.95
N GLN A 103 -31.81 -10.71 8.66
CA GLN A 103 -31.73 -12.04 9.27
C GLN A 103 -30.31 -12.60 9.17
N ALA A 104 -29.97 -13.58 10.01
CA ALA A 104 -28.78 -14.40 9.82
C ALA A 104 -29.09 -15.88 10.02
N ALA A 105 -28.32 -16.75 9.36
CA ALA A 105 -28.35 -18.20 9.54
C ALA A 105 -26.93 -18.75 9.63
N GLN A 106 -26.77 -19.81 10.43
CA GLN A 106 -25.57 -20.62 10.49
C GLN A 106 -25.89 -21.98 9.87
N SER A 107 -25.02 -22.46 8.98
CA SER A 107 -25.17 -23.71 8.26
C SER A 107 -23.91 -24.56 8.45
N ASN A 108 -24.11 -25.83 8.78
CA ASN A 108 -23.04 -26.83 8.81
C ASN A 108 -23.10 -27.63 7.51
N SER A 109 -22.84 -26.97 6.37
CA SER A 109 -22.93 -27.61 5.06
C SER A 109 -21.82 -28.67 4.89
N PRO A 110 -22.13 -29.91 4.44
CA PRO A 110 -21.12 -30.90 4.07
C PRO A 110 -20.15 -30.40 2.98
N GLU A 111 -20.63 -29.49 2.11
CA GLU A 111 -19.85 -28.89 1.03
C GLU A 111 -18.82 -27.85 1.51
N ALA A 112 -18.91 -27.41 2.77
CA ALA A 112 -18.01 -26.42 3.35
C ALA A 112 -16.62 -26.99 3.75
N HIS A 113 -16.33 -28.26 3.43
CA HIS A 113 -15.03 -28.91 3.68
C HIS A 113 -14.58 -28.80 5.15
N GLY A 114 -15.51 -28.96 6.09
CA GLY A 114 -15.26 -28.86 7.54
C GLY A 114 -15.25 -27.43 8.11
N ARG A 115 -15.63 -26.41 7.33
CA ARG A 115 -15.78 -25.02 7.78
C ARG A 115 -17.23 -24.72 8.16
N THR A 116 -17.43 -23.77 9.07
CA THR A 116 -18.79 -23.29 9.44
C THR A 116 -19.23 -22.22 8.44
N GLU A 117 -20.42 -22.36 7.86
CA GLU A 117 -20.99 -21.38 6.95
C GLU A 117 -21.91 -20.40 7.69
N PHE A 118 -21.73 -19.11 7.41
CA PHE A 118 -22.57 -18.03 7.92
C PHE A 118 -23.19 -17.26 6.75
N LEU A 119 -24.48 -17.00 6.87
CA LEU A 119 -25.30 -16.25 5.92
C LEU A 119 -25.91 -15.06 6.66
N LEU A 120 -25.52 -13.84 6.27
CA LEU A 120 -26.02 -12.58 6.81
C LEU A 120 -26.82 -11.85 5.72
N LEU A 121 -28.12 -11.66 5.97
CA LEU A 121 -29.06 -10.99 5.10
C LEU A 121 -29.29 -9.55 5.59
N THR A 122 -29.11 -8.59 4.69
CA THR A 122 -29.34 -7.16 4.94
C THR A 122 -30.22 -6.56 3.86
N GLU A 123 -30.62 -5.30 4.04
CA GLU A 123 -31.16 -4.52 2.92
C GLU A 123 -30.13 -4.36 1.79
N LEU A 124 -30.61 -4.12 0.56
CA LEU A 124 -29.78 -3.85 -0.61
C LEU A 124 -29.63 -2.35 -0.83
N CYS A 125 -28.42 -1.83 -0.73
CA CYS A 125 -28.09 -0.45 -1.10
C CYS A 125 -27.89 -0.35 -2.62
N SER A 126 -28.96 -0.03 -3.36
CA SER A 126 -28.95 -0.05 -4.84
C SER A 126 -28.37 1.19 -5.51
N GLY A 127 -28.05 2.25 -4.76
CA GLY A 127 -27.45 3.48 -5.30
C GLY A 127 -25.92 3.44 -5.44
N GLY A 128 -25.29 2.27 -5.25
CA GLY A 128 -23.84 2.09 -5.32
C GLY A 128 -23.09 2.59 -4.09
N SER A 129 -21.76 2.68 -4.18
CA SER A 129 -20.90 3.26 -3.15
C SER A 129 -20.69 4.76 -3.37
N VAL A 130 -20.28 5.47 -2.32
CA VAL A 130 -19.85 6.87 -2.44
C VAL A 130 -18.63 7.01 -3.36
N VAL A 131 -17.78 5.98 -3.44
CA VAL A 131 -16.64 5.93 -4.38
C VAL A 131 -17.13 5.96 -5.83
N ASP A 132 -18.14 5.15 -6.18
CA ASP A 132 -18.71 5.11 -7.53
C ASP A 132 -19.29 6.48 -7.92
N PHE A 133 -19.98 7.14 -7.00
CA PHE A 133 -20.52 8.49 -7.20
C PHE A 133 -19.40 9.54 -7.38
N MET A 134 -18.32 9.46 -6.59
CA MET A 134 -17.15 10.32 -6.74
C MET A 134 -16.40 10.13 -8.07
N GLN A 135 -16.45 8.95 -8.69
CA GLN A 135 -15.86 8.72 -10.00
C GLN A 135 -16.62 9.46 -11.12
N GLN A 136 -17.95 9.58 -11.00
CA GLN A 136 -18.81 10.16 -12.04
C GLN A 136 -18.66 11.69 -12.16
N SER A 137 -18.59 12.41 -11.04
CA SER A 137 -18.44 13.88 -11.06
C SER A 137 -17.84 14.44 -9.78
N THR A 138 -17.38 15.69 -9.82
CA THR A 138 -16.97 16.42 -8.60
C THR A 138 -18.17 16.65 -7.70
N LEU A 139 -17.99 16.43 -6.40
CA LEU A 139 -19.04 16.60 -5.41
C LEU A 139 -19.23 18.10 -5.11
N THR A 140 -20.48 18.52 -4.96
CA THR A 140 -20.78 19.88 -4.46
C THR A 140 -20.59 19.94 -2.95
N PRO A 141 -20.40 21.14 -2.36
CA PRO A 141 -20.39 21.31 -0.92
C PRO A 141 -21.65 20.77 -0.22
N GLU A 142 -22.84 20.83 -0.86
CA GLU A 142 -24.07 20.22 -0.35
C GLU A 142 -23.96 18.71 -0.22
N GLU A 143 -23.48 18.03 -1.27
CA GLU A 143 -23.32 16.58 -1.30
C GLU A 143 -22.30 16.12 -0.26
N ILE A 144 -21.15 16.81 -0.16
CA ILE A 144 -20.11 16.54 0.84
C ILE A 144 -20.70 16.64 2.26
N VAL A 145 -21.44 17.71 2.56
CA VAL A 145 -22.08 17.91 3.88
C VAL A 145 -23.09 16.82 4.19
N LYS A 146 -23.94 16.42 3.23
CA LYS A 146 -24.93 15.35 3.44
C LYS A 146 -24.27 13.99 3.67
N ILE A 147 -23.27 13.62 2.86
CA ILE A 147 -22.52 12.37 3.00
C ILE A 147 -21.80 12.35 4.36
N PHE A 148 -21.12 13.43 4.71
CA PHE A 148 -20.36 13.53 5.96
C PHE A 148 -21.28 13.55 7.19
N SER A 149 -22.41 14.25 7.14
CA SER A 149 -23.41 14.27 8.21
C SER A 149 -24.00 12.89 8.48
N ALA A 150 -24.39 12.14 7.44
CA ALA A 150 -24.87 10.77 7.59
C ALA A 150 -23.79 9.85 8.20
N SER A 151 -22.54 10.01 7.77
CA SER A 151 -21.38 9.28 8.33
C SER A 151 -21.20 9.58 9.83
N CYS A 152 -21.21 10.86 10.21
CA CYS A 152 -21.15 11.28 11.61
C CYS A 152 -22.33 10.75 12.41
N SER A 153 -23.56 10.76 11.86
CA SER A 153 -24.75 10.24 12.54
C SER A 153 -24.69 8.73 12.75
N ALA A 154 -24.13 7.96 11.82
CA ALA A 154 -23.91 6.52 11.99
C ALA A 154 -22.91 6.25 13.13
N VAL A 155 -21.75 6.91 13.10
CA VAL A 155 -20.71 6.78 14.14
C VAL A 155 -21.22 7.26 15.50
N LYS A 156 -22.02 8.34 15.55
CA LYS A 156 -22.69 8.82 16.77
C LYS A 156 -23.57 7.75 17.39
N HIS A 157 -24.39 7.07 16.59
CA HIS A 157 -25.24 5.98 17.07
C HIS A 157 -24.45 4.82 17.71
N MET A 158 -23.27 4.52 17.17
CA MET A 158 -22.34 3.50 17.69
C MET A 158 -21.64 3.92 18.98
N HIS A 159 -21.14 5.16 19.05
CA HIS A 159 -20.41 5.68 20.21
C HIS A 159 -21.34 5.98 21.40
N GLU A 160 -22.60 6.33 21.15
CA GLU A 160 -23.64 6.56 22.16
C GLU A 160 -24.35 5.26 22.62
N ARG A 161 -23.84 4.08 22.27
CA ARG A 161 -24.25 2.82 22.92
C ARG A 161 -23.83 2.83 24.40
N PRO A 162 -24.56 2.16 25.32
CA PRO A 162 -24.18 2.09 26.74
C PRO A 162 -22.77 1.55 26.98
N VAL A 163 -22.29 0.67 26.10
CA VAL A 163 -20.87 0.37 25.91
C VAL A 163 -20.49 0.89 24.51
N PRO A 164 -19.66 1.95 24.38
CA PRO A 164 -19.34 2.54 23.09
C PRO A 164 -18.74 1.53 22.11
N ILE A 165 -19.30 1.46 20.89
CA ILE A 165 -18.79 0.59 19.81
C ILE A 165 -17.91 1.44 18.89
N THR A 166 -16.62 1.12 18.82
CA THR A 166 -15.68 1.71 17.86
C THR A 166 -15.68 0.89 16.57
N HIS A 167 -15.76 1.53 15.40
CA HIS A 167 -15.85 0.85 14.11
C HIS A 167 -14.49 0.35 13.60
N ARG A 168 -13.43 1.13 13.82
CA ARG A 168 -12.01 0.85 13.44
C ARG A 168 -11.70 0.80 11.94
N ASP A 169 -12.68 0.56 11.08
CA ASP A 169 -12.51 0.60 9.62
C ASP A 169 -13.51 1.56 8.93
N ILE A 170 -13.60 2.79 9.45
CA ILE A 170 -14.32 3.89 8.79
C ILE A 170 -13.50 4.33 7.57
N LYS A 171 -14.07 4.16 6.37
CA LYS A 171 -13.45 4.51 5.09
C LYS A 171 -14.52 4.79 4.04
N ILE A 172 -14.13 5.43 2.94
CA ILE A 172 -15.06 5.89 1.90
C ILE A 172 -15.76 4.73 1.17
N GLU A 173 -15.10 3.57 1.08
CA GLU A 173 -15.60 2.34 0.46
C GLU A 173 -16.75 1.71 1.28
N ASN A 174 -16.82 1.97 2.59
CA ASN A 174 -17.83 1.44 3.50
C ASN A 174 -19.08 2.33 3.59
N LEU A 175 -19.21 3.34 2.71
CA LEU A 175 -20.37 4.21 2.60
C LEU A 175 -21.14 3.90 1.31
N LEU A 176 -22.40 3.48 1.46
CA LEU A 176 -23.28 3.07 0.36
C LEU A 176 -24.53 3.96 0.27
N PHE A 177 -25.09 4.12 -0.91
CA PHE A 177 -26.39 4.78 -1.11
C PHE A 177 -27.53 3.76 -1.15
N ASP A 178 -28.58 4.01 -0.36
CA ASP A 178 -29.82 3.23 -0.45
C ASP A 178 -30.64 3.56 -1.71
N ALA A 179 -31.77 2.87 -1.88
CA ALA A 179 -32.68 3.07 -3.01
C ALA A 179 -33.38 4.44 -3.03
N GLN A 180 -33.19 5.26 -1.98
CA GLN A 180 -33.76 6.60 -1.83
C GLN A 180 -32.69 7.70 -1.99
N GLY A 181 -31.40 7.35 -1.97
CA GLY A 181 -30.26 8.28 -2.07
C GLY A 181 -29.75 8.79 -0.72
N PHE A 182 -30.01 8.07 0.38
CA PHE A 182 -29.38 8.31 1.68
C PHE A 182 -28.15 7.43 1.88
N VAL A 183 -27.15 7.96 2.59
CA VAL A 183 -25.90 7.25 2.88
C VAL A 183 -26.05 6.33 4.08
N LYS A 184 -25.55 5.11 3.95
CA LYS A 184 -25.51 4.06 4.98
C LYS A 184 -24.09 3.53 5.16
N LEU A 185 -23.65 3.44 6.41
CA LEU A 185 -22.41 2.77 6.80
C LEU A 185 -22.60 1.24 6.79
N CYS A 186 -21.65 0.52 6.20
CA CYS A 186 -21.60 -0.94 6.13
C CYS A 186 -20.25 -1.51 6.64
N ASP A 187 -20.16 -2.85 6.67
CA ASP A 187 -19.03 -3.68 7.12
C ASP A 187 -18.54 -3.46 8.56
N PHE A 188 -19.21 -4.14 9.48
CA PHE A 188 -18.92 -4.08 10.92
C PHE A 188 -17.93 -5.17 11.39
N GLY A 189 -17.26 -5.86 10.46
CA GLY A 189 -16.37 -6.99 10.75
C GLY A 189 -15.16 -6.64 11.64
N SER A 190 -14.73 -5.38 11.61
CA SER A 190 -13.65 -4.87 12.49
C SER A 190 -14.14 -4.24 13.78
N ALA A 191 -15.44 -4.04 13.98
CA ALA A 191 -15.97 -3.26 15.09
C ALA A 191 -15.67 -3.89 16.48
N THR A 192 -15.52 -3.05 17.51
CA THR A 192 -15.17 -3.49 18.86
C THR A 192 -15.67 -2.56 19.96
N THR A 193 -15.91 -3.13 21.14
CA THR A 193 -16.18 -2.42 22.40
C THR A 193 -14.94 -2.24 23.27
N GLU A 194 -13.81 -2.82 22.86
CA GLU A 194 -12.53 -2.70 23.56
C GLU A 194 -11.98 -1.27 23.48
N VAL A 195 -11.59 -0.73 24.63
CA VAL A 195 -10.90 0.57 24.77
C VAL A 195 -9.60 0.35 25.52
N TYR A 196 -8.49 0.78 24.93
CA TYR A 196 -7.17 0.58 25.48
C TYR A 196 -6.63 1.87 26.09
N PHE A 197 -6.57 1.92 27.42
CA PHE A 197 -5.82 2.92 28.16
C PHE A 197 -4.36 2.45 28.23
N VAL A 198 -3.51 2.98 27.35
CA VAL A 198 -2.09 2.64 27.28
C VAL A 198 -1.33 3.47 28.30
N ASP A 199 -0.48 2.84 29.10
CA ASP A 199 0.31 3.47 30.14
C ASP A 199 1.69 2.80 30.29
N ASP A 200 2.56 3.36 31.13
CA ASP A 200 3.93 2.85 31.32
C ASP A 200 4.03 1.46 31.97
N SER A 201 2.94 0.94 32.58
CA SER A 201 2.90 -0.44 33.10
C SER A 201 2.74 -1.49 31.99
N TRP A 202 2.36 -1.08 30.77
CA TRP A 202 2.22 -2.00 29.65
C TRP A 202 3.57 -2.59 29.25
N THR A 203 3.65 -3.92 29.16
CA THR A 203 4.83 -4.59 28.62
C THR A 203 4.94 -4.37 27.10
N ALA A 204 6.16 -4.47 26.56
CA ALA A 204 6.38 -4.44 25.11
C ALA A 204 5.59 -5.55 24.37
N LEU A 205 5.38 -6.71 25.02
CA LEU A 205 4.52 -7.77 24.49
C LEU A 205 3.05 -7.32 24.39
N ARG A 206 2.49 -6.68 25.43
CA ARG A 206 1.11 -6.17 25.42
C ARG A 206 0.91 -5.10 24.34
N ARG A 207 1.87 -4.17 24.19
CA ARG A 207 1.87 -3.20 23.09
C ARG A 207 1.90 -3.92 21.72
N SER A 208 2.81 -4.86 21.52
CA SER A 208 2.92 -5.64 20.27
C SER A 208 1.66 -6.45 19.94
N GLN A 209 0.94 -6.98 20.94
CA GLN A 209 -0.33 -7.70 20.73
C GLN A 209 -1.45 -6.78 20.24
N VAL A 210 -1.54 -5.57 20.81
CA VAL A 210 -2.51 -4.55 20.36
C VAL A 210 -2.12 -4.00 18.98
N GLU A 211 -0.84 -3.78 18.70
CA GLU A 211 -0.37 -3.40 17.36
C GLU A 211 -0.73 -4.47 16.32
N ASP A 212 -0.49 -5.76 16.60
CA ASP A 212 -0.86 -6.88 15.73
C ASP A 212 -2.39 -6.99 15.51
N ASP A 213 -3.21 -6.61 16.49
CA ASP A 213 -4.67 -6.55 16.35
C ASP A 213 -5.11 -5.38 15.46
N MET A 214 -4.60 -4.17 15.74
CA MET A 214 -4.88 -3.00 14.92
C MET A 214 -4.41 -3.19 13.46
N GLN A 215 -3.27 -3.84 13.24
CA GLN A 215 -2.76 -4.12 11.90
C GLN A 215 -3.69 -5.02 11.06
N LYS A 216 -4.47 -5.92 11.69
CA LYS A 216 -5.45 -6.79 11.03
C LYS A 216 -6.77 -6.08 10.75
N HIS A 217 -7.20 -5.20 11.67
CA HIS A 217 -8.55 -4.66 11.70
C HIS A 217 -8.70 -3.21 11.20
N THR A 218 -7.61 -2.57 10.76
CA THR A 218 -7.64 -1.17 10.27
C THR A 218 -6.96 -1.01 8.91
N THR A 219 -7.57 -0.22 8.02
CA THR A 219 -6.98 0.15 6.73
C THR A 219 -5.78 1.11 6.91
N PRO A 220 -4.56 0.82 6.38
CA PRO A 220 -3.33 1.54 6.71
C PRO A 220 -3.35 3.06 6.60
N MET A 221 -3.90 3.61 5.52
CA MET A 221 -3.95 5.07 5.30
C MET A 221 -4.91 5.79 6.26
N TYR A 222 -5.92 5.10 6.78
CA TYR A 222 -6.90 5.64 7.73
C TYR A 222 -6.47 5.52 9.20
N ARG A 223 -5.32 4.87 9.50
CA ARG A 223 -4.85 4.68 10.88
C ARG A 223 -4.60 6.00 11.58
N ALA A 224 -5.13 6.11 12.80
CA ALA A 224 -4.89 7.24 13.68
C ALA A 224 -3.50 7.17 14.33
N PRO A 225 -2.90 8.31 14.73
CA PRO A 225 -1.60 8.37 15.39
C PRO A 225 -1.43 7.43 16.60
N GLU A 226 -2.45 7.33 17.46
CA GLU A 226 -2.46 6.45 18.64
C GLU A 226 -2.41 4.95 18.32
N ILE A 227 -2.72 4.56 17.08
CA ILE A 227 -2.60 3.18 16.59
C ILE A 227 -1.17 2.89 16.08
N LEU A 228 -0.49 3.92 15.58
CA LEU A 228 0.86 3.78 15.02
C LEU A 228 1.96 3.96 16.08
N ASP A 229 1.69 4.67 17.16
CA ASP A 229 2.67 4.93 18.22
C ASP A 229 2.09 4.72 19.63
N LEU A 230 2.21 3.47 20.10
CA LEU A 230 1.81 3.03 21.44
C LEU A 230 2.73 3.53 22.56
N TYR A 231 3.81 4.26 22.26
CA TYR A 231 4.74 4.79 23.25
C TYR A 231 4.42 6.23 23.66
N GLN A 232 3.52 6.91 22.94
CA GLN A 232 2.94 8.19 23.40
C GLN A 232 1.84 8.01 24.46
N ASN A 233 1.52 6.76 24.85
CA ASN A 233 0.53 6.42 25.88
C ASN A 233 -0.85 7.09 25.65
N PHE A 234 -1.22 7.29 24.38
CA PHE A 234 -2.54 7.78 24.01
C PHE A 234 -3.60 6.67 24.13
N PRO A 235 -4.83 6.99 24.57
CA PRO A 235 -5.91 6.02 24.62
C PRO A 235 -6.36 5.65 23.20
N ILE A 236 -6.59 4.36 22.96
CA ILE A 236 -7.14 3.83 21.70
C ILE A 236 -8.61 3.48 21.92
N GLY A 237 -9.51 4.09 21.16
CA GLY A 237 -10.94 3.89 21.29
C GLY A 237 -11.73 4.70 20.25
N PRO A 238 -12.93 5.21 20.59
CA PRO A 238 -13.82 5.93 19.68
C PRO A 238 -13.20 7.11 18.91
N SER A 239 -12.17 7.76 19.48
CA SER A 239 -11.42 8.86 18.86
C SER A 239 -10.76 8.53 17.51
N GLN A 240 -10.51 7.23 17.23
CA GLN A 240 -9.93 6.80 15.95
C GLN A 240 -10.93 6.93 14.79
N ASP A 241 -12.24 6.71 15.06
CA ASP A 241 -13.28 6.87 14.04
C ASP A 241 -13.45 8.36 13.68
N VAL A 242 -13.23 9.28 14.64
CA VAL A 242 -13.20 10.74 14.39
C VAL A 242 -12.02 11.15 13.50
N TRP A 243 -10.83 10.56 13.69
CA TRP A 243 -9.70 10.76 12.80
C TRP A 243 -10.01 10.28 11.37
N ALA A 244 -10.58 9.07 11.25
CA ALA A 244 -10.97 8.49 9.97
C ALA A 244 -12.07 9.32 9.26
N LEU A 245 -13.03 9.87 10.00
CA LEU A 245 -13.99 10.85 9.49
C LEU A 245 -13.29 12.12 8.95
N GLY A 246 -12.27 12.63 9.64
CA GLY A 246 -11.44 13.73 9.15
C GLY A 246 -10.75 13.41 7.80
N CYS A 247 -10.24 12.18 7.66
CA CYS A 247 -9.69 11.67 6.41
C CYS A 247 -10.75 11.56 5.29
N ILE A 248 -11.96 11.09 5.60
CA ILE A 248 -13.09 11.06 4.66
C ILE A 248 -13.47 12.47 4.19
N LEU A 249 -13.60 13.45 5.10
CA LEU A 249 -13.97 14.82 4.74
C LEU A 249 -12.91 15.48 3.83
N PHE A 250 -11.63 15.24 4.10
CA PHE A 250 -10.55 15.65 3.20
C PHE A 250 -10.67 14.97 1.83
N TYR A 251 -10.89 13.65 1.80
CA TYR A 251 -10.98 12.88 0.55
C TYR A 251 -12.19 13.28 -0.31
N LEU A 252 -13.37 13.48 0.29
CA LEU A 252 -14.57 14.01 -0.36
C LEU A 252 -14.31 15.37 -1.01
N SER A 253 -13.51 16.23 -0.36
CA SER A 253 -13.19 17.59 -0.82
C SER A 253 -12.13 17.63 -1.92
N TYR A 254 -11.09 16.79 -1.84
CA TYR A 254 -9.88 16.92 -2.67
C TYR A 254 -9.55 15.71 -3.54
N ARG A 255 -10.35 14.63 -3.48
CA ARG A 255 -10.17 13.36 -4.23
C ARG A 255 -8.79 12.71 -4.07
N THR A 256 -8.03 13.15 -3.08
CA THR A 256 -6.68 12.68 -2.72
C THR A 256 -6.69 12.45 -1.22
N HIS A 257 -6.09 11.35 -0.76
CA HIS A 257 -6.14 11.01 0.67
C HIS A 257 -5.02 11.76 1.41
N PRO A 258 -5.27 12.38 2.59
CA PRO A 258 -4.24 13.20 3.27
C PRO A 258 -2.96 12.41 3.60
N PHE A 259 -3.09 11.10 3.76
CA PHE A 259 -2.02 10.14 4.07
C PHE A 259 -1.99 8.95 3.08
N GLU A 260 -2.17 9.19 1.78
CA GLU A 260 -2.23 8.14 0.74
C GLU A 260 -1.04 7.17 0.75
N ASP A 261 0.18 7.65 1.05
CA ASP A 261 1.39 6.84 1.15
C ASP A 261 1.47 5.96 2.41
N SER A 262 0.51 6.12 3.35
CA SER A 262 0.51 5.48 4.67
C SER A 262 1.80 5.72 5.48
N ALA A 263 2.53 6.82 5.23
CA ALA A 263 3.81 7.07 5.89
C ALA A 263 3.64 7.36 7.38
N LYS A 264 4.13 6.46 8.23
CA LYS A 264 4.01 6.52 9.70
C LYS A 264 4.39 7.88 10.28
N LEU A 265 5.54 8.44 9.89
CA LEU A 265 5.98 9.77 10.36
C LEU A 265 5.09 10.92 9.91
N ARG A 266 4.43 10.80 8.75
CA ARG A 266 3.49 11.82 8.24
C ARG A 266 2.21 11.82 9.08
N ILE A 267 1.67 10.63 9.34
CA ILE A 267 0.44 10.41 10.14
C ILE A 267 0.65 10.87 11.58
N ILE A 268 1.70 10.39 12.26
CA ILE A 268 1.99 10.71 13.68
C ILE A 268 2.11 12.22 13.90
N ASN A 269 2.71 12.95 12.96
CA ASN A 269 2.87 14.41 13.04
C ASN A 269 1.69 15.19 12.40
N ALA A 270 0.60 14.52 12.00
CA ALA A 270 -0.53 15.08 11.25
C ALA A 270 -0.13 16.01 10.08
N LYS A 271 0.91 15.63 9.32
CA LYS A 271 1.46 16.44 8.22
C LYS A 271 0.70 16.23 6.92
N TYR A 272 -0.33 17.04 6.70
CA TYR A 272 -1.05 17.15 5.42
C TYR A 272 -1.10 18.61 4.96
N THR A 273 -1.52 18.86 3.71
CA THR A 273 -1.62 20.21 3.14
C THR A 273 -3.03 20.47 2.67
N LEU A 274 -3.62 21.57 3.17
CA LEU A 274 -4.88 22.10 2.67
C LEU A 274 -4.59 23.21 1.65
N PRO A 275 -5.28 23.26 0.50
CA PRO A 275 -5.23 24.41 -0.41
C PRO A 275 -5.70 25.67 0.35
N PRO A 276 -4.99 26.81 0.27
CA PRO A 276 -5.28 27.99 1.11
C PRO A 276 -6.61 28.68 0.76
N THR A 277 -7.11 28.48 -0.46
CA THR A 277 -8.40 28.99 -0.95
C THR A 277 -9.05 27.95 -1.87
N GLY A 278 -10.37 28.04 -2.03
CA GLY A 278 -11.14 27.17 -2.93
C GLY A 278 -12.57 26.95 -2.45
N GLU A 279 -13.38 26.32 -3.30
CA GLU A 279 -14.79 26.02 -3.03
C GLU A 279 -15.02 25.23 -1.71
N TYR A 280 -14.08 24.35 -1.37
CA TYR A 280 -14.17 23.46 -0.20
C TYR A 280 -13.52 24.03 1.08
N ALA A 281 -13.10 25.30 1.09
CA ALA A 281 -12.37 25.89 2.22
C ALA A 281 -13.21 25.95 3.52
N MET A 282 -14.55 25.94 3.44
CA MET A 282 -15.39 25.90 4.64
C MET A 282 -15.25 24.59 5.45
N PHE A 283 -14.68 23.53 4.87
CA PHE A 283 -14.44 22.27 5.57
C PHE A 283 -13.12 22.23 6.34
N HIS A 284 -12.20 23.19 6.10
CA HIS A 284 -10.89 23.22 6.77
C HIS A 284 -10.98 23.15 8.31
N PRO A 285 -11.85 23.91 9.00
CA PRO A 285 -11.90 23.87 10.46
C PRO A 285 -12.35 22.52 11.00
N LEU A 286 -13.23 21.82 10.29
CA LEU A 286 -13.67 20.47 10.66
C LEU A 286 -12.56 19.44 10.43
N ILE A 287 -11.91 19.47 9.26
CA ILE A 287 -10.76 18.62 8.94
C ILE A 287 -9.66 18.80 9.99
N GLN A 288 -9.29 20.05 10.31
CA GLN A 288 -8.26 20.37 11.28
C GLN A 288 -8.60 19.91 12.70
N ARG A 289 -9.86 20.01 13.13
CA ARG A 289 -10.30 19.49 14.43
C ARG A 289 -10.31 17.97 14.51
N CYS A 290 -10.62 17.27 13.41
CA CYS A 290 -10.60 15.81 13.37
C CYS A 290 -9.17 15.24 13.30
N LEU A 291 -8.30 15.86 12.50
CA LEU A 291 -6.92 15.42 12.25
C LEU A 291 -5.91 15.97 13.27
N GLN A 292 -6.25 15.88 14.57
CA GLN A 292 -5.33 16.19 15.67
C GLN A 292 -4.47 14.97 16.05
N PRO A 293 -3.14 15.12 16.25
CA PRO A 293 -2.27 14.03 16.68
C PRO A 293 -2.76 13.34 17.95
N ASP A 294 -2.97 14.11 19.01
CA ASP A 294 -3.50 13.64 20.28
C ASP A 294 -5.02 13.39 20.17
N PRO A 295 -5.52 12.16 20.42
CA PRO A 295 -6.94 11.85 20.35
C PRO A 295 -7.80 12.65 21.34
N ARG A 296 -7.22 13.16 22.43
CA ARG A 296 -7.93 13.95 23.46
C ARG A 296 -8.25 15.38 22.99
N ASN A 297 -7.57 15.86 21.95
CA ASN A 297 -7.81 17.17 21.34
C ASN A 297 -8.80 17.11 20.16
N ARG A 298 -9.23 15.90 19.76
CA ARG A 298 -10.30 15.71 18.76
C ARG A 298 -11.65 15.95 19.42
N PRO A 299 -12.64 16.50 18.70
CA PRO A 299 -14.01 16.58 19.22
C PRO A 299 -14.56 15.17 19.46
N ASN A 300 -15.43 15.02 20.45
CA ASN A 300 -16.27 13.82 20.49
C ASN A 300 -17.28 13.84 19.33
N ILE A 301 -17.85 12.68 18.98
CA ILE A 301 -18.71 12.58 17.81
C ILE A 301 -20.02 13.40 17.93
N GLY A 302 -20.48 13.69 19.16
CA GLY A 302 -21.58 14.61 19.42
C GLY A 302 -21.22 16.03 19.00
N GLU A 303 -20.12 16.57 19.54
CA GLU A 303 -19.58 17.89 19.19
C GLU A 303 -19.30 18.03 17.69
N LEU A 304 -18.74 16.99 17.05
CA LEU A 304 -18.52 16.99 15.60
C LEU A 304 -19.84 17.05 14.83
N SER A 305 -20.85 16.27 15.24
CA SER A 305 -22.18 16.27 14.62
C SER A 305 -22.88 17.63 14.76
N ASP A 306 -22.73 18.28 15.91
CA ASP A 306 -23.28 19.62 16.16
C ASP A 306 -22.60 20.68 15.25
N CYS A 307 -21.28 20.58 15.07
CA CYS A 307 -20.54 21.46 14.17
C CYS A 307 -20.88 21.23 12.69
N VAL A 308 -21.11 19.99 12.27
CA VAL A 308 -21.60 19.67 10.91
C VAL A 308 -23.01 20.21 10.71
N SER A 309 -23.88 20.12 11.73
CA SER A 309 -25.24 20.65 11.69
C SER A 309 -25.25 22.18 11.58
N ALA A 310 -24.39 22.87 12.34
CA ALA A 310 -24.21 24.32 12.24
C ALA A 310 -23.68 24.75 10.86
N LEU A 311 -22.75 23.99 10.28
CA LEU A 311 -22.24 24.24 8.92
C LEU A 311 -23.33 24.03 7.86
N ALA A 312 -24.15 22.99 7.98
CA ALA A 312 -25.27 22.75 7.06
C ALA A 312 -26.30 23.90 7.11
N VAL A 313 -26.62 24.42 8.30
CA VAL A 313 -27.47 25.61 8.46
C VAL A 313 -26.85 26.85 7.81
N ALA A 314 -25.55 27.10 8.03
CA ALA A 314 -24.84 28.21 7.41
C ALA A 314 -24.77 28.12 5.87
N MET A 315 -24.79 26.90 5.33
CA MET A 315 -24.84 26.63 3.89
C MET A 315 -26.27 26.50 3.32
N ASN A 316 -27.31 26.67 4.14
CA ASN A 316 -28.72 26.49 3.78
C ASN A 316 -29.05 25.09 3.19
N VAL A 317 -28.46 24.04 3.78
CA VAL A 317 -28.61 22.63 3.37
C VAL A 317 -29.52 21.87 4.34
N ASP A 318 -30.62 21.29 3.83
CA ASP A 318 -31.46 20.39 4.64
C ASP A 318 -30.92 18.95 4.64
N LEU A 319 -30.29 18.59 5.77
CA LEU A 319 -29.71 17.27 6.03
C LEU A 319 -30.72 16.11 6.01
N ARG A 320 -32.03 16.39 6.10
CA ARG A 320 -33.09 15.36 6.04
C ARG A 320 -33.44 14.95 4.61
N THR A 321 -32.91 15.66 3.61
CA THR A 321 -33.13 15.36 2.20
C THR A 321 -32.01 14.51 1.63
N ARG A 322 -32.34 13.64 0.66
CA ARG A 322 -31.37 12.76 -0.01
C ARG A 322 -30.21 13.53 -0.64
N VAL A 323 -29.11 12.83 -0.93
CA VAL A 323 -28.01 13.39 -1.70
C VAL A 323 -28.47 13.64 -3.15
N PRO A 324 -28.27 14.84 -3.71
CA PRO A 324 -28.58 15.12 -5.11
C PRO A 324 -27.80 14.23 -6.08
N ARG A 325 -28.27 14.12 -7.33
CA ARG A 325 -27.58 13.49 -8.46
C ARG A 325 -27.22 11.99 -8.33
N VAL A 326 -27.50 11.33 -7.21
CA VAL A 326 -27.38 9.87 -7.08
C VAL A 326 -28.31 9.20 -8.09
N ASP A 327 -27.75 8.39 -9.00
CA ASP A 327 -28.55 7.59 -9.92
C ASP A 327 -29.18 6.41 -9.17
N LEU A 328 -30.51 6.35 -9.15
CA LEU A 328 -31.29 5.30 -8.50
C LEU A 328 -31.74 4.23 -9.50
N GLY A 329 -31.28 4.29 -10.76
CA GLY A 329 -31.73 3.46 -11.87
C GLY A 329 -30.86 2.23 -12.14
N SER A 330 -31.31 1.05 -11.67
CA SER A 330 -31.08 -0.25 -12.33
C SER A 330 -31.82 -1.42 -11.65
N LEU A 331 -32.13 -1.29 -10.34
CA LEU A 331 -32.72 -2.37 -9.52
C LEU A 331 -34.09 -2.01 -8.91
N THR A 332 -34.70 -0.90 -9.34
CA THR A 332 -35.97 -0.37 -8.83
C THR A 332 -37.20 -1.16 -9.34
N GLY A 333 -37.25 -2.44 -8.96
CA GLY A 333 -38.35 -3.37 -9.20
C GLY A 333 -38.63 -4.21 -7.95
N GLY A 334 -39.03 -3.53 -6.86
CA GLY A 334 -39.37 -4.14 -5.57
C GLY A 334 -39.22 -3.14 -4.42
N SER A 335 -40.33 -2.82 -3.75
CA SER A 335 -40.33 -1.96 -2.56
C SER A 335 -39.62 -2.63 -1.37
N CYS A 336 -38.89 -1.85 -0.56
CA CYS A 336 -38.33 -2.35 0.70
C CYS A 336 -39.47 -2.59 1.72
N PRO A 337 -39.46 -3.68 2.52
CA PRO A 337 -40.55 -3.95 3.46
C PRO A 337 -40.59 -2.91 4.60
N GLU A 338 -41.77 -2.32 4.80
CA GLU A 338 -42.12 -1.50 5.97
C GLU A 338 -41.93 -2.27 7.29
N PRO A 339 -41.65 -1.57 8.41
CA PRO A 339 -41.50 -2.21 9.71
C PRO A 339 -42.82 -2.84 10.18
N LEU A 340 -42.77 -4.13 10.52
CA LEU A 340 -43.87 -4.87 11.16
C LEU A 340 -44.19 -4.27 12.54
N SER A 341 -45.08 -3.28 12.54
CA SER A 341 -45.66 -2.70 13.75
C SER A 341 -46.52 -3.74 14.44
N ARG A 342 -46.18 -4.08 15.69
CA ARG A 342 -46.98 -5.01 16.51
C ARG A 342 -48.35 -4.39 16.77
N SER A 343 -49.40 -5.16 16.50
CA SER A 343 -50.79 -4.74 16.68
C SER A 343 -51.12 -4.46 18.15
N SER A 344 -51.55 -3.24 18.46
CA SER A 344 -52.38 -2.91 19.61
C SER A 344 -53.62 -2.17 19.13
N GLN A 345 -54.80 -2.79 19.31
CA GLN A 345 -56.08 -2.21 18.88
C GLN A 345 -56.52 -1.03 19.78
N PRO A 346 -57.39 -0.13 19.28
CA PRO A 346 -57.55 1.20 19.85
C PRO A 346 -58.64 1.30 20.92
N LEU A 347 -58.45 2.23 21.86
CA LEU A 347 -59.53 2.83 22.65
C LEU A 347 -59.76 4.28 22.23
N ARG A 348 -61.03 4.72 22.28
CA ARG A 348 -61.56 5.92 21.63
C ARG A 348 -61.52 7.19 22.50
N ASN A 349 -61.55 8.33 21.81
CA ASN A 349 -62.08 9.67 22.20
C ASN A 349 -61.28 10.60 23.14
N ALA A 350 -60.72 11.68 22.57
CA ALA A 350 -60.75 13.06 23.10
C ALA A 350 -60.39 14.09 21.98
N PRO A 351 -60.95 15.32 21.98
CA PRO A 351 -60.75 16.32 20.91
C PRO A 351 -59.51 17.24 21.10
N PRO A 352 -59.05 17.97 20.06
CA PRO A 352 -57.77 18.70 20.06
C PRO A 352 -57.83 20.08 20.75
N ARG A 353 -56.65 20.58 21.19
CA ARG A 353 -56.46 21.93 21.76
C ARG A 353 -55.30 22.68 21.05
N PRO A 354 -55.35 24.03 20.89
CA PRO A 354 -54.43 24.77 20.01
C PRO A 354 -53.06 25.09 20.63
N PRO A 355 -52.07 25.55 19.83
CA PRO A 355 -50.72 25.89 20.30
C PRO A 355 -50.63 27.27 21.00
N PRO A 356 -49.64 27.48 21.89
CA PRO A 356 -49.37 28.77 22.53
C PRO A 356 -48.53 29.73 21.65
N PRO A 357 -48.60 31.06 21.88
CA PRO A 357 -47.96 32.08 21.05
C PRO A 357 -46.52 32.45 21.47
N ALA A 358 -45.81 33.13 20.58
CA ALA A 358 -44.47 33.69 20.82
C ALA A 358 -44.50 35.04 21.59
N PRO A 359 -43.46 35.35 22.40
CA PRO A 359 -43.29 36.67 23.01
C PRO A 359 -42.50 37.65 22.11
N VAL A 360 -42.78 38.94 22.31
CA VAL A 360 -42.24 40.08 21.52
C VAL A 360 -41.01 40.70 22.20
N ARG A 361 -40.18 41.38 21.38
CA ARG A 361 -39.03 42.24 21.77
C ARG A 361 -39.31 43.18 22.95
N ASN A 362 -38.21 43.60 23.60
CA ASN A 362 -38.00 45.03 23.86
C ASN A 362 -36.52 45.41 23.65
N GLU A 363 -36.28 46.64 23.23
CA GLU A 363 -34.96 47.21 22.88
C GLU A 363 -34.47 48.17 23.96
N SER A 364 -33.14 48.36 24.08
CA SER A 364 -32.57 49.66 24.46
C SER A 364 -31.06 49.76 24.22
N LEU A 365 -30.65 50.63 23.27
CA LEU A 365 -29.50 51.57 23.35
C LEU A 365 -28.06 50.98 23.48
N GLN A 366 -26.97 51.52 22.88
CA GLN A 366 -26.73 52.88 22.35
C GLN A 366 -25.48 52.96 21.40
N GLN A 367 -25.45 54.00 20.55
CA GLN A 367 -24.28 54.72 19.96
C GLN A 367 -23.36 54.12 18.84
N ASP A 368 -23.65 54.59 17.62
CA ASP A 368 -22.79 55.39 16.70
C ASP A 368 -21.28 55.13 16.50
N GLN A 369 -20.89 54.98 15.23
CA GLN A 369 -20.11 56.03 14.52
C GLN A 369 -20.23 55.95 12.98
N GLN A 370 -19.88 57.06 12.32
CA GLN A 370 -20.12 57.41 10.90
C GLN A 370 -19.00 56.83 9.96
N ALA A 371 -18.96 56.94 8.63
CA ALA A 371 -19.62 57.88 7.70
C ALA A 371 -19.69 57.40 6.21
N SER A 372 -20.70 57.91 5.48
CA SER A 372 -20.73 58.40 4.07
C SER A 372 -19.98 57.70 2.90
N GLY A 373 -20.67 57.53 1.74
CA GLY A 373 -19.97 57.53 0.44
C GLY A 373 -20.64 56.97 -0.84
N LEU A 374 -21.77 57.55 -1.32
CA LEU A 374 -22.12 57.80 -2.74
C LEU A 374 -21.80 56.74 -3.85
N THR A 375 -22.81 56.06 -4.45
CA THR A 375 -23.41 56.32 -5.80
C THR A 375 -22.43 56.35 -7.00
N GLN A 376 -22.58 55.65 -8.14
CA GLN A 376 -23.77 55.50 -9.02
C GLN A 376 -23.63 54.34 -10.06
N SER A 377 -24.79 53.87 -10.54
CA SER A 377 -25.18 53.23 -11.85
C SER A 377 -24.42 53.67 -13.13
N ALA A 378 -24.47 53.05 -14.33
CA ALA A 378 -25.12 51.87 -14.99
C ALA A 378 -24.29 51.51 -16.28
N ALA A 379 -24.23 50.29 -16.85
CA ALA A 379 -25.09 49.70 -17.92
C ALA A 379 -25.34 50.60 -19.18
N VAL A 380 -25.33 50.18 -20.47
CA VAL A 380 -25.37 48.86 -21.18
C VAL A 380 -24.75 48.96 -22.63
N PHE A 381 -24.53 47.83 -23.34
CA PHE A 381 -24.21 47.66 -24.80
C PHE A 381 -22.80 48.09 -25.31
N GLY A 382 -22.21 47.56 -26.40
CA GLY A 382 -22.63 46.52 -27.37
C GLY A 382 -21.45 46.08 -28.29
N ALA A 383 -21.60 45.02 -29.10
CA ALA A 383 -20.48 44.33 -29.77
C ALA A 383 -20.08 44.84 -31.17
N LEU A 384 -18.79 44.68 -31.56
CA LEU A 384 -18.36 43.92 -32.77
C LEU A 384 -16.84 43.96 -33.08
N LYS A 385 -16.34 42.84 -33.63
CA LYS A 385 -15.10 42.61 -34.44
C LYS A 385 -13.71 42.86 -33.83
N GLY A 386 -12.88 41.81 -33.91
CA GLY A 386 -11.42 41.88 -33.76
C GLY A 386 -10.77 40.49 -33.70
N GLN A 387 -10.42 39.89 -34.85
CA GLN A 387 -9.54 38.71 -34.89
C GLN A 387 -8.09 39.12 -34.59
N GLY A 388 -7.35 38.28 -33.87
CA GLY A 388 -5.88 38.34 -33.85
C GLY A 388 -5.24 38.05 -32.50
N MET A 389 -4.39 37.02 -32.47
CA MET A 389 -3.43 36.70 -31.40
C MET A 389 -3.99 36.23 -30.03
N SER A 390 -4.23 34.92 -29.91
CA SER A 390 -4.11 34.21 -28.63
C SER A 390 -3.58 32.79 -28.82
N LEU A 391 -2.29 32.67 -29.15
CA LEU A 391 -1.56 31.39 -29.18
C LEU A 391 -0.29 31.38 -28.31
N PHE A 392 0.26 32.55 -27.95
CA PHE A 392 1.53 32.66 -27.22
C PHE A 392 1.41 32.74 -25.69
N LYS A 393 0.20 32.72 -25.11
CA LYS A 393 0.01 32.68 -23.65
C LYS A 393 0.00 31.24 -23.10
N ASN A 394 -0.63 30.31 -23.80
CA ASN A 394 -0.87 28.94 -23.32
C ASN A 394 0.39 28.06 -23.17
N PHE A 395 1.51 28.42 -23.79
CA PHE A 395 2.79 27.69 -23.62
C PHE A 395 3.49 28.03 -22.29
N LYS A 396 3.29 29.23 -21.74
CA LYS A 396 3.95 29.65 -20.50
C LYS A 396 3.29 29.03 -19.27
N ASP A 397 1.96 28.94 -19.28
CA ASP A 397 1.16 28.45 -18.15
C ASP A 397 1.15 26.92 -18.06
N ARG A 398 1.16 26.19 -19.19
CA ARG A 398 1.32 24.72 -19.18
C ARG A 398 2.69 24.28 -18.67
N SER A 399 3.73 25.06 -18.96
CA SER A 399 5.08 24.81 -18.43
C SER A 399 5.13 24.95 -16.90
N ALA A 400 4.42 25.93 -16.34
CA ALA A 400 4.35 26.13 -14.89
C ALA A 400 3.61 24.98 -14.17
N ALA A 401 2.49 24.51 -14.72
CA ALA A 401 1.73 23.39 -14.14
C ALA A 401 2.55 22.08 -14.11
N VAL A 402 3.31 21.79 -15.17
CA VAL A 402 4.26 20.66 -15.19
C VAL A 402 5.33 20.85 -14.11
N VAL A 403 6.01 22.00 -14.07
CA VAL A 403 7.04 22.31 -13.04
C VAL A 403 6.51 22.14 -11.61
N GLN A 404 5.23 22.48 -11.36
CA GLN A 404 4.64 22.38 -10.03
C GLN A 404 4.31 20.93 -9.62
N THR A 405 3.85 20.08 -10.54
CA THR A 405 3.73 18.61 -10.33
C THR A 405 5.09 17.93 -10.17
N VAL A 406 6.12 18.48 -10.82
CA VAL A 406 7.50 18.00 -10.75
C VAL A 406 8.15 18.32 -9.42
N GLN A 407 7.85 19.48 -8.84
CA GLN A 407 8.27 19.82 -7.49
C GLN A 407 7.60 18.95 -6.43
N SER A 408 6.34 18.53 -6.58
CA SER A 408 5.73 17.61 -5.61
C SER A 408 6.29 16.18 -5.70
N THR A 409 6.70 15.73 -6.89
CA THR A 409 7.28 14.39 -7.10
C THR A 409 8.71 14.25 -6.53
N TYR A 410 9.50 15.34 -6.53
CA TYR A 410 10.90 15.36 -6.05
C TYR A 410 11.15 16.29 -4.85
N GLY A 411 10.11 16.63 -4.06
CA GLY A 411 10.26 17.47 -2.86
C GLY A 411 10.86 18.86 -3.12
N GLY A 412 10.63 19.43 -4.31
CA GLY A 412 11.04 20.78 -4.71
C GLY A 412 12.37 20.89 -5.47
N LYS A 413 13.11 19.80 -5.68
CA LYS A 413 14.52 19.87 -6.16
C LYS A 413 14.77 19.52 -7.64
N GLY A 414 13.75 19.14 -8.40
CA GLY A 414 13.92 18.64 -9.78
C GLY A 414 14.38 17.18 -9.81
N PRO A 415 14.71 16.62 -11.00
CA PRO A 415 15.13 15.23 -11.11
C PRO A 415 16.50 15.05 -10.43
N ASP A 416 16.67 13.96 -9.69
CA ASP A 416 17.84 13.72 -8.83
C ASP A 416 19.07 13.22 -9.62
N VAL A 417 19.43 13.96 -10.67
CA VAL A 417 20.55 13.65 -11.58
C VAL A 417 21.85 14.16 -10.97
N MET A 418 22.85 13.28 -10.86
CA MET A 418 24.17 13.61 -10.33
C MET A 418 25.28 13.16 -11.29
N PHE A 419 26.09 14.11 -11.75
CA PHE A 419 27.30 13.85 -12.51
C PHE A 419 28.43 13.38 -11.58
N VAL A 420 28.67 12.07 -11.56
CA VAL A 420 29.78 11.43 -10.83
C VAL A 420 31.12 11.91 -11.41
N THR A 421 31.19 12.04 -12.73
CA THR A 421 32.27 12.69 -13.48
C THR A 421 31.68 13.54 -14.60
N SER A 422 32.50 14.31 -15.34
CA SER A 422 32.07 15.08 -16.53
C SER A 422 31.53 14.22 -17.70
N ARG A 423 31.59 12.89 -17.58
CA ARG A 423 31.19 11.91 -18.61
C ARG A 423 30.30 10.77 -18.08
N LEU A 424 30.04 10.72 -16.78
CA LEU A 424 29.22 9.70 -16.13
C LEU A 424 28.23 10.38 -15.18
N ALA A 425 26.94 10.21 -15.46
CA ALA A 425 25.85 10.64 -14.60
C ALA A 425 25.06 9.43 -14.07
N ILE A 426 24.47 9.60 -12.89
CA ILE A 426 23.40 8.74 -12.38
C ILE A 426 22.12 9.57 -12.30
N ALA A 427 20.98 8.96 -12.62
CA ALA A 427 19.66 9.57 -12.62
C ALA A 427 18.63 8.56 -12.06
N PRO A 428 18.56 8.41 -10.73
CA PRO A 428 17.76 7.35 -10.11
C PRO A 428 16.26 7.48 -10.40
N MET A 429 15.63 6.34 -10.70
CA MET A 429 14.19 6.21 -10.89
C MET A 429 13.71 4.90 -10.25
N ALA A 430 12.76 4.98 -9.32
CA ALA A 430 12.33 3.81 -8.55
C ALA A 430 11.38 2.91 -9.38
N ASP A 431 11.69 1.60 -9.46
CA ASP A 431 10.83 0.60 -10.11
C ASP A 431 9.40 0.56 -9.55
N GLY A 432 9.23 0.91 -8.27
CA GLY A 432 7.93 0.95 -7.58
C GLY A 432 7.12 2.23 -7.80
N MET A 433 7.59 3.16 -8.63
CA MET A 433 6.91 4.44 -8.88
C MET A 433 5.54 4.22 -9.56
N PRO A 434 4.45 4.90 -9.11
CA PRO A 434 3.15 4.80 -9.76
C PRO A 434 3.20 5.21 -11.24
N GLU A 435 2.54 4.44 -12.11
CA GLU A 435 2.53 4.64 -13.58
C GLU A 435 2.11 6.06 -14.00
N ALA A 436 1.23 6.71 -13.23
CA ALA A 436 0.77 8.09 -13.47
C ALA A 436 1.85 9.17 -13.22
N LEU A 437 2.82 8.91 -12.33
CA LEU A 437 3.92 9.83 -12.01
C LEU A 437 5.17 9.53 -12.85
N ALA A 438 5.34 8.28 -13.26
CA ALA A 438 6.58 7.81 -13.86
C ALA A 438 6.79 8.28 -15.31
N GLY A 439 5.73 8.59 -16.07
CA GLY A 439 5.86 9.31 -17.35
C GLY A 439 6.36 10.75 -17.18
N PRO A 440 5.69 11.60 -16.37
CA PRO A 440 6.17 12.94 -16.05
C PRO A 440 7.58 12.99 -15.47
N ALA A 441 7.94 12.07 -14.57
CA ALA A 441 9.30 11.99 -14.01
C ALA A 441 10.35 11.66 -15.08
N GLU A 442 10.03 10.75 -16.00
CA GLU A 442 10.87 10.39 -17.14
C GLU A 442 11.10 11.57 -18.09
N ASP A 443 10.04 12.29 -18.47
CA ASP A 443 10.13 13.47 -19.35
C ASP A 443 11.00 14.58 -18.75
N VAL A 444 10.96 14.75 -17.43
CA VAL A 444 11.73 15.76 -16.70
C VAL A 444 13.19 15.38 -16.59
N MET A 445 13.47 14.12 -16.25
CA MET A 445 14.83 13.58 -16.32
C MET A 445 15.40 13.74 -17.73
N ARG A 446 14.62 13.40 -18.76
CA ARG A 446 14.98 13.52 -20.17
C ARG A 446 15.26 14.97 -20.57
N GLN A 447 14.38 15.91 -20.22
CA GLN A 447 14.58 17.34 -20.52
C GLN A 447 15.83 17.91 -19.81
N TYR A 448 16.05 17.53 -18.55
CA TYR A 448 17.25 17.93 -17.81
C TYR A 448 18.54 17.36 -18.44
N LEU A 449 18.52 16.09 -18.85
CA LEU A 449 19.68 15.47 -19.52
C LEU A 449 19.99 16.13 -20.87
N MET A 450 18.97 16.50 -21.66
CA MET A 450 19.15 17.23 -22.91
C MET A 450 19.78 18.62 -22.68
N ASP A 451 19.28 19.36 -21.70
CA ASP A 451 19.79 20.69 -21.34
C ASP A 451 21.25 20.65 -20.86
N GLN A 452 21.59 19.68 -20.02
CA GLN A 452 22.95 19.52 -19.47
C GLN A 452 23.94 18.87 -20.44
N CYS A 453 23.48 18.05 -21.39
CA CYS A 453 24.35 17.47 -22.41
C CYS A 453 24.52 18.38 -23.64
N GLN A 454 23.57 19.27 -23.94
CA GLN A 454 23.60 20.15 -25.10
C GLN A 454 23.84 19.32 -26.39
N ASP A 455 24.77 19.75 -27.26
CA ASP A 455 25.12 19.04 -28.50
C ASP A 455 25.96 17.76 -28.27
N ARG A 456 26.24 17.36 -27.01
CA ARG A 456 27.04 16.16 -26.71
C ARG A 456 26.17 14.92 -26.81
N ARG A 457 26.62 13.97 -27.63
CA ARG A 457 26.01 12.64 -27.72
C ARG A 457 26.04 11.94 -26.35
N PHE A 458 24.89 11.44 -25.90
CA PHE A 458 24.80 10.66 -24.67
C PHE A 458 24.11 9.31 -24.87
N ALA A 459 24.35 8.40 -23.93
CA ALA A 459 23.74 7.07 -23.86
C ALA A 459 23.08 6.86 -22.51
N VAL A 460 21.85 6.36 -22.51
CA VAL A 460 21.08 6.04 -21.31
C VAL A 460 21.04 4.53 -21.14
N TYR A 461 21.50 4.05 -19.98
CA TYR A 461 21.44 2.64 -19.60
C TYR A 461 20.39 2.50 -18.49
N ASN A 462 19.28 1.87 -18.81
CA ASN A 462 18.22 1.60 -17.86
C ASN A 462 18.49 0.27 -17.14
N LEU A 463 18.68 0.35 -15.82
CA LEU A 463 18.90 -0.78 -14.93
C LEU A 463 17.58 -1.25 -14.28
N GLY A 464 16.53 -0.43 -14.36
CA GLY A 464 15.22 -0.74 -13.81
C GLY A 464 14.44 -1.76 -14.65
N GLN A 465 13.40 -2.31 -14.04
CA GLN A 465 12.43 -3.20 -14.70
C GLN A 465 11.43 -2.44 -15.57
N ARG A 466 11.21 -1.16 -15.28
CA ARG A 466 10.30 -0.29 -16.04
C ARG A 466 11.01 0.27 -17.26
N ARG A 467 10.57 -0.13 -18.46
CA ARG A 467 11.08 0.41 -19.74
C ARG A 467 10.78 1.90 -19.89
N LEU A 468 11.74 2.61 -20.46
CA LEU A 468 11.59 4.02 -20.83
C LEU A 468 10.91 4.12 -22.21
N ARG A 469 10.24 5.24 -22.47
CA ARG A 469 9.46 5.51 -23.71
C ARG A 469 9.86 6.82 -24.39
N GLY A 470 10.58 7.71 -23.72
CA GLY A 470 11.02 8.98 -24.24
C GLY A 470 12.13 8.86 -25.29
N ASP A 471 12.16 9.80 -26.23
CA ASP A 471 13.28 9.95 -27.16
C ASP A 471 14.43 10.71 -26.49
N TYR A 472 15.59 10.04 -26.38
CA TYR A 472 16.80 10.53 -25.73
C TYR A 472 17.84 11.10 -26.73
N ASN A 473 17.50 11.30 -28.02
CA ASN A 473 18.42 11.82 -29.05
C ASN A 473 19.77 11.05 -29.08
N GLY A 474 19.74 9.77 -28.72
CA GLY A 474 20.92 9.06 -28.22
C GLY A 474 20.65 7.57 -28.03
N TYR A 475 21.67 6.85 -27.56
CA TYR A 475 21.62 5.40 -27.44
C TYR A 475 20.93 4.99 -26.13
N LEU A 476 19.68 4.51 -26.20
CA LEU A 476 18.97 3.89 -25.07
C LEU A 476 19.26 2.39 -25.03
N SER A 477 19.71 1.89 -23.88
CA SER A 477 19.98 0.49 -23.61
C SER A 477 19.13 0.01 -22.43
N GLU A 478 18.19 -0.89 -22.71
CA GLU A 478 17.35 -1.56 -21.71
C GLU A 478 18.10 -2.76 -21.13
N THR A 479 18.64 -2.63 -19.93
CA THR A 479 19.50 -3.60 -19.24
C THR A 479 19.00 -3.91 -17.82
N PRO A 480 17.78 -4.45 -17.67
CA PRO A 480 17.14 -4.63 -16.37
C PRO A 480 17.93 -5.55 -15.44
N MET A 481 18.29 -5.04 -14.27
CA MET A 481 18.93 -5.78 -13.18
C MET A 481 17.89 -6.40 -12.24
N PRO A 482 18.21 -7.48 -11.50
CA PRO A 482 17.27 -8.12 -10.59
C PRO A 482 16.68 -7.13 -9.57
N GLN A 483 15.36 -7.21 -9.34
CA GLN A 483 14.66 -6.30 -8.43
C GLN A 483 15.29 -6.33 -7.03
N ILE A 484 15.58 -5.17 -6.45
CA ILE A 484 16.19 -5.07 -5.10
C ILE A 484 15.36 -5.83 -4.06
N ALA A 485 14.03 -5.78 -4.16
CA ALA A 485 13.12 -6.47 -3.26
C ALA A 485 13.09 -8.01 -3.39
N SER A 486 13.78 -8.59 -4.38
CA SER A 486 13.89 -10.05 -4.56
C SER A 486 14.93 -10.70 -3.64
N GLY A 487 15.88 -9.92 -3.12
CA GLY A 487 17.07 -10.45 -2.43
C GLY A 487 18.15 -11.03 -3.36
N THR A 488 17.94 -11.03 -4.68
CA THR A 488 18.96 -11.48 -5.64
C THR A 488 19.87 -10.34 -6.07
N ALA A 489 21.17 -10.61 -6.16
CA ALA A 489 22.17 -9.65 -6.65
C ALA A 489 22.31 -9.76 -8.19
N PRO A 490 22.65 -8.66 -8.90
CA PRO A 490 23.08 -8.74 -10.29
C PRO A 490 24.37 -9.56 -10.40
N THR A 491 24.51 -10.30 -11.50
CA THR A 491 25.67 -11.17 -11.75
C THR A 491 26.91 -10.34 -12.11
N LEU A 492 28.10 -10.87 -11.80
CA LEU A 492 29.37 -10.26 -12.23
C LEU A 492 29.39 -10.08 -13.76
N ASN A 493 28.89 -11.09 -14.50
CA ASN A 493 28.81 -11.03 -15.95
C ASN A 493 27.92 -9.88 -16.46
N GLN A 494 26.76 -9.62 -15.81
CA GLN A 494 25.92 -8.46 -16.13
C GLN A 494 26.66 -7.14 -15.87
N ILE A 495 27.31 -7.00 -14.71
CA ILE A 495 28.06 -5.79 -14.32
C ILE A 495 29.20 -5.54 -15.32
N VAL A 496 30.03 -6.56 -15.61
CA VAL A 496 31.14 -6.50 -16.56
C VAL A 496 30.65 -6.20 -17.98
N THR A 497 29.56 -6.82 -18.43
CA THR A 497 29.00 -6.58 -19.77
C THR A 497 28.53 -5.14 -19.94
N ILE A 498 27.80 -4.59 -18.97
CA ILE A 498 27.38 -3.18 -19.01
C ILE A 498 28.60 -2.26 -18.94
N ALA A 499 29.58 -2.54 -18.06
CA ALA A 499 30.81 -1.76 -17.95
C ALA A 499 31.64 -1.75 -19.25
N ARG A 500 31.78 -2.92 -19.91
CA ARG A 500 32.44 -3.08 -21.22
C ARG A 500 31.73 -2.25 -22.29
N ASN A 501 30.41 -2.34 -22.40
CA ASN A 501 29.60 -1.60 -23.39
C ASN A 501 29.70 -0.08 -23.19
N VAL A 502 29.62 0.38 -21.94
CA VAL A 502 29.82 1.79 -21.56
C VAL A 502 31.22 2.26 -21.92
N ALA A 503 32.25 1.48 -21.60
CA ALA A 503 33.63 1.82 -21.93
C ALA A 503 33.87 1.91 -23.46
N VAL A 504 33.27 1.02 -24.25
CA VAL A 504 33.29 1.10 -25.71
C VAL A 504 32.64 2.40 -26.20
N PHE A 505 31.44 2.75 -25.71
CA PHE A 505 30.76 3.99 -26.08
C PHE A 505 31.57 5.24 -25.69
N LEU A 506 32.18 5.27 -24.49
CA LEU A 506 33.01 6.40 -24.04
C LEU A 506 34.37 6.50 -24.76
N ARG A 507 34.82 5.43 -25.43
CA ARG A 507 36.02 5.43 -26.28
C ARG A 507 35.77 5.97 -27.69
N GLN A 508 34.53 5.91 -28.20
CA GLN A 508 34.19 6.40 -29.55
C GLN A 508 34.51 7.90 -29.72
N GLU A 509 34.07 8.73 -28.77
CA GLU A 509 34.38 10.16 -28.74
C GLU A 509 34.65 10.64 -27.32
N LYS A 510 35.49 11.69 -27.17
CA LYS A 510 35.83 12.29 -25.85
C LYS A 510 34.68 13.11 -25.25
N SER A 511 33.79 13.61 -26.09
CA SER A 511 32.55 14.34 -25.78
C SER A 511 31.51 13.47 -25.07
N ASN A 512 31.43 12.18 -25.44
CA ASN A 512 30.35 11.26 -25.04
C ASN A 512 30.10 11.20 -23.53
N VAL A 513 28.81 11.20 -23.15
CA VAL A 513 28.30 11.06 -21.77
C VAL A 513 27.52 9.76 -21.63
N VAL A 514 27.63 9.09 -20.49
CA VAL A 514 26.77 7.95 -20.12
C VAL A 514 25.94 8.30 -18.90
N VAL A 515 24.67 7.90 -18.93
CA VAL A 515 23.69 8.09 -17.86
C VAL A 515 23.20 6.72 -17.40
N MET A 516 23.33 6.42 -16.12
CA MET A 516 22.72 5.25 -15.48
C MET A 516 21.39 5.65 -14.85
N THR A 517 20.32 4.92 -15.12
CA THR A 517 19.00 5.15 -14.53
C THR A 517 18.34 3.84 -14.08
N GLY A 518 17.27 3.92 -13.29
CA GLY A 518 16.70 2.82 -12.51
C GLY A 518 16.97 2.97 -11.00
N PRO A 519 16.75 1.91 -10.20
CA PRO A 519 16.91 1.94 -8.75
C PRO A 519 18.25 2.53 -8.27
N GLU A 520 18.21 3.35 -7.21
CA GLU A 520 19.36 4.15 -6.79
C GLU A 520 20.58 3.29 -6.42
N GLN A 521 20.39 2.20 -5.69
CA GLN A 521 21.47 1.28 -5.29
C GLN A 521 22.14 0.63 -6.52
N GLN A 522 21.38 0.34 -7.58
CA GLN A 522 21.90 -0.22 -8.83
C GLN A 522 22.66 0.85 -9.64
N CYS A 523 22.15 2.09 -9.67
CA CYS A 523 22.85 3.22 -10.26
C CYS A 523 24.21 3.48 -9.57
N VAL A 524 24.24 3.46 -8.23
CA VAL A 524 25.48 3.62 -7.45
C VAL A 524 26.43 2.42 -7.65
N LEU A 525 25.91 1.18 -7.67
CA LEU A 525 26.68 -0.03 -8.00
C LEU A 525 27.36 0.12 -9.37
N MET A 526 26.61 0.44 -10.42
CA MET A 526 27.17 0.54 -11.76
C MET A 526 28.13 1.73 -11.92
N ALA A 527 27.87 2.85 -11.25
CA ALA A 527 28.83 3.96 -11.23
C ALA A 527 30.13 3.58 -10.51
N ALA A 528 30.06 2.90 -9.36
CA ALA A 528 31.24 2.40 -8.65
C ALA A 528 32.00 1.36 -9.50
N ALA A 529 31.27 0.43 -10.13
CA ALA A 529 31.82 -0.58 -11.03
C ALA A 529 32.57 0.05 -12.21
N LEU A 530 32.04 1.13 -12.80
CA LEU A 530 32.70 1.88 -13.86
C LEU A 530 33.98 2.57 -13.40
N LEU A 531 34.00 3.16 -12.20
CA LEU A 531 35.21 3.77 -11.63
C LEU A 531 36.31 2.71 -11.37
N ILE A 532 35.92 1.50 -10.97
CA ILE A 532 36.83 0.36 -10.78
C ILE A 532 37.32 -0.18 -12.14
N TYR A 533 36.40 -0.47 -13.07
CA TYR A 533 36.71 -1.01 -14.39
C TYR A 533 37.58 -0.06 -15.24
N SER A 534 37.41 1.25 -15.08
CA SER A 534 38.27 2.28 -15.70
C SER A 534 39.58 2.56 -14.95
N ARG A 535 39.87 1.83 -13.86
CA ARG A 535 41.05 1.97 -13.00
C ARG A 535 41.21 3.36 -12.36
N MET A 536 40.11 4.10 -12.17
CA MET A 536 40.09 5.35 -11.41
C MET A 536 40.18 5.11 -9.89
N THR A 537 39.81 3.92 -9.43
CA THR A 537 39.95 3.44 -8.04
C THR A 537 40.13 1.93 -8.03
N THR A 538 40.93 1.43 -7.09
CA THR A 538 41.19 -0.01 -6.90
C THR A 538 40.43 -0.63 -5.73
N LYS A 539 39.72 0.19 -4.94
CA LYS A 539 39.01 -0.26 -3.73
C LYS A 539 37.52 0.02 -3.82
N SER A 540 36.68 -0.99 -3.59
CA SER A 540 35.22 -0.83 -3.63
C SER A 540 34.67 0.18 -2.62
N PRO A 541 35.16 0.27 -1.35
CA PRO A 541 34.60 1.25 -0.41
C PRO A 541 34.89 2.68 -0.86
N SER A 542 36.09 2.93 -1.39
CA SER A 542 36.48 4.25 -1.93
C SER A 542 35.68 4.63 -3.18
N ALA A 543 35.31 3.66 -4.02
CA ALA A 543 34.46 3.90 -5.20
C ALA A 543 33.03 4.32 -4.79
N VAL A 544 32.45 3.61 -3.83
CA VAL A 544 31.09 3.88 -3.33
C VAL A 544 31.05 5.19 -2.55
N ASP A 545 31.98 5.40 -1.61
CA ASP A 545 32.10 6.60 -0.78
C ASP A 545 32.28 7.89 -1.59
N PHE A 546 33.04 7.84 -2.69
CA PHE A 546 33.19 8.96 -3.64
C PHE A 546 31.85 9.41 -4.26
N ILE A 547 30.93 8.46 -4.47
CA ILE A 547 29.60 8.71 -5.04
C ILE A 547 28.63 9.12 -3.94
N THR A 548 28.55 8.37 -2.84
CA THR A 548 27.53 8.55 -1.79
C THR A 548 27.72 9.83 -0.99
N ARG A 549 28.96 10.30 -0.75
CA ARG A 549 29.21 11.61 -0.12
C ARG A 549 28.71 12.81 -0.93
N ARG A 550 28.45 12.63 -2.22
CA ARG A 550 27.89 13.66 -3.13
C ARG A 550 26.38 13.54 -3.31
N ARG A 551 25.74 12.52 -2.72
CA ARG A 551 24.29 12.37 -2.69
C ARG A 551 23.71 13.27 -1.59
N THR A 552 22.46 13.69 -1.79
CA THR A 552 21.72 14.49 -0.80
C THR A 552 21.19 13.64 0.37
N HIS A 553 21.16 12.32 0.21
CA HIS A 553 20.72 11.34 1.20
C HIS A 553 21.70 10.16 1.22
N PRO A 554 21.93 9.51 2.38
CA PRO A 554 22.82 8.36 2.46
C PRO A 554 22.23 7.15 1.73
N VAL A 555 23.00 6.58 0.80
CA VAL A 555 22.64 5.36 0.05
C VAL A 555 23.39 4.18 0.65
N TYR A 556 22.66 3.19 1.17
CA TYR A 556 23.22 1.93 1.62
C TYR A 556 23.19 0.90 0.48
N LEU A 557 24.32 0.24 0.22
CA LEU A 557 24.41 -0.87 -0.72
C LEU A 557 24.37 -2.22 0.04
N PRO A 558 23.69 -3.25 -0.48
CA PRO A 558 23.77 -4.60 0.06
C PRO A 558 25.19 -5.15 0.12
N ALA A 559 25.50 -6.01 1.10
CA ALA A 559 26.82 -6.65 1.24
C ALA A 559 27.25 -7.42 -0.03
N SER A 560 26.32 -8.08 -0.73
CA SER A 560 26.63 -8.72 -2.02
C SER A 560 27.06 -7.74 -3.10
N TYR A 561 26.58 -6.50 -3.10
CA TYR A 561 26.99 -5.49 -4.07
C TYR A 561 28.45 -5.07 -3.82
N HIS A 562 28.87 -4.95 -2.56
CA HIS A 562 30.27 -4.75 -2.21
C HIS A 562 31.15 -5.92 -2.66
N ARG A 563 30.75 -7.17 -2.37
CA ARG A 563 31.48 -8.36 -2.85
C ARG A 563 31.62 -8.41 -4.38
N GLN A 564 30.57 -8.05 -5.13
CA GLN A 564 30.64 -7.97 -6.59
C GLN A 564 31.66 -6.90 -7.07
N LEU A 565 31.72 -5.74 -6.39
CA LEU A 565 32.71 -4.70 -6.70
C LEU A 565 34.14 -5.13 -6.32
N ASP A 566 34.31 -5.92 -5.27
CA ASP A 566 35.63 -6.46 -4.88
C ASP A 566 36.12 -7.51 -5.88
N VAL A 567 35.26 -8.46 -6.27
CA VAL A 567 35.55 -9.44 -7.34
C VAL A 567 35.85 -8.74 -8.66
N LEU A 568 35.04 -7.74 -9.06
CA LEU A 568 35.31 -6.90 -10.23
C LEU A 568 36.66 -6.19 -10.12
N SER A 569 37.03 -5.69 -8.94
CA SER A 569 38.32 -5.02 -8.75
C SER A 569 39.48 -5.98 -8.93
N THR A 570 39.38 -7.20 -8.39
CA THR A 570 40.36 -8.27 -8.64
C THR A 570 40.48 -8.55 -10.14
N VAL A 571 39.37 -8.80 -10.84
CA VAL A 571 39.36 -9.05 -12.29
C VAL A 571 39.94 -7.89 -13.11
N ALA A 572 39.63 -6.64 -12.74
CA ALA A 572 40.04 -5.46 -13.50
C ALA A 572 41.49 -5.02 -13.26
N HIS A 573 42.10 -5.38 -12.12
CA HIS A 573 43.40 -4.88 -11.70
C HIS A 573 44.51 -5.94 -11.61
N SER A 574 44.19 -7.21 -11.41
CA SER A 574 45.18 -8.29 -11.42
C SER A 574 45.69 -8.59 -12.84
N SER A 575 46.93 -9.06 -12.93
CA SER A 575 47.51 -9.63 -14.14
C SER A 575 46.95 -11.02 -14.45
N GLY A 576 47.13 -11.49 -15.70
CA GLY A 576 46.66 -12.80 -16.12
C GLY A 576 47.26 -13.97 -15.34
N GLU A 577 48.48 -13.85 -14.81
CA GLU A 577 49.09 -14.88 -13.95
C GLU A 577 48.54 -14.85 -12.52
N GLU A 578 48.31 -13.66 -11.95
CA GLU A 578 47.65 -13.52 -10.64
C GLU A 578 46.21 -14.06 -10.69
N LEU A 579 45.46 -13.78 -11.77
CA LEU A 579 44.11 -14.30 -11.95
C LEU A 579 44.08 -15.84 -12.06
N LYS A 580 45.07 -16.48 -12.71
CA LYS A 580 45.19 -17.95 -12.72
C LYS A 580 45.45 -18.56 -11.33
N MET A 581 46.02 -17.79 -10.41
CA MET A 581 46.26 -18.24 -9.02
C MET A 581 45.04 -18.02 -8.12
N ILE A 582 44.21 -17.01 -8.40
CA ILE A 582 43.02 -16.67 -7.62
C ILE A 582 41.77 -17.41 -8.11
N VAL A 583 41.57 -17.48 -9.43
CA VAL A 583 40.36 -17.99 -10.07
C VAL A 583 40.54 -19.47 -10.42
N HIS A 584 39.89 -20.35 -9.66
CA HIS A 584 40.19 -21.79 -9.75
C HIS A 584 39.43 -22.56 -10.83
N ASN A 585 38.29 -22.05 -11.33
CA ASN A 585 37.42 -22.69 -12.33
C ASN A 585 37.17 -24.20 -12.08
N ARG A 586 36.78 -24.54 -10.85
CA ARG A 586 36.46 -25.92 -10.43
C ARG A 586 35.00 -25.97 -9.96
N PRO A 587 34.24 -27.04 -10.25
CA PRO A 587 32.89 -27.19 -9.70
C PRO A 587 32.92 -27.15 -8.17
N VAL A 588 32.13 -26.24 -7.60
CA VAL A 588 31.92 -26.13 -6.15
C VAL A 588 30.67 -26.95 -5.79
N LEU A 589 30.77 -27.83 -4.79
CA LEU A 589 29.64 -28.64 -4.33
C LEU A 589 29.14 -28.14 -2.97
N LEU A 590 27.89 -27.66 -2.94
CA LEU A 590 27.19 -27.26 -1.71
C LEU A 590 26.53 -28.47 -1.06
N ASP A 591 27.05 -28.91 0.08
CA ASP A 591 26.52 -30.09 0.75
C ASP A 591 25.41 -29.76 1.74
N ASN A 592 25.61 -28.74 2.57
CA ASN A 592 24.63 -28.35 3.56
C ASN A 592 24.70 -26.85 3.89
N ILE A 593 23.56 -26.33 4.31
CA ILE A 593 23.37 -24.97 4.80
C ILE A 593 23.17 -25.04 6.32
N GLN A 594 24.08 -24.41 7.05
CA GLN A 594 23.96 -24.15 8.48
C GLN A 594 23.26 -22.79 8.68
N ILE A 595 22.58 -22.55 9.81
CA ILE A 595 22.21 -21.21 10.30
C ILE A 595 22.36 -21.20 11.83
N GLU A 596 23.25 -20.35 12.35
CA GLU A 596 23.59 -20.28 13.78
C GLU A 596 23.82 -18.82 14.23
N PRO A 597 23.27 -18.41 15.40
CA PRO A 597 22.20 -19.06 16.16
C PRO A 597 20.87 -19.10 15.37
N ILE A 598 19.90 -19.89 15.83
CA ILE A 598 18.59 -19.99 15.15
C ILE A 598 17.88 -18.61 15.09
N PRO A 599 17.45 -18.14 13.90
CA PRO A 599 16.62 -16.96 13.76
C PRO A 599 15.26 -17.10 14.47
N LEU A 600 14.83 -16.07 15.21
CA LEU A 600 13.63 -16.07 16.04
C LEU A 600 12.41 -15.48 15.31
N PHE A 601 12.04 -16.09 14.17
CA PHE A 601 11.01 -15.58 13.26
C PHE A 601 9.60 -16.13 13.48
N ASN A 602 9.45 -17.23 14.23
CA ASN A 602 8.15 -17.79 14.61
C ASN A 602 7.39 -16.84 15.56
N ARG A 603 6.08 -17.08 15.73
CA ARG A 603 5.22 -16.21 16.57
C ARG A 603 5.67 -16.12 18.03
N MET A 604 6.30 -17.17 18.56
CA MET A 604 6.76 -17.24 19.95
C MET A 604 8.14 -16.59 20.16
N LYS A 605 8.82 -16.17 19.07
CA LYS A 605 10.22 -15.73 19.07
C LYS A 605 11.18 -16.76 19.71
N THR A 606 10.89 -18.06 19.51
CA THR A 606 11.71 -19.20 19.97
C THR A 606 12.51 -19.86 18.86
N GLY A 607 12.18 -19.59 17.59
CA GLY A 607 12.90 -20.18 16.45
C GLY A 607 12.29 -19.87 15.10
N CYS A 608 12.54 -20.71 14.09
CA CYS A 608 12.03 -20.52 12.74
C CYS A 608 11.64 -21.84 12.04
N ARG A 609 10.91 -21.69 10.93
CA ARG A 609 10.67 -22.75 9.95
C ARG A 609 11.29 -22.32 8.61
N PRO A 610 12.57 -22.66 8.35
CA PRO A 610 13.33 -22.13 7.23
C PRO A 610 12.94 -22.80 5.91
N TYR A 611 12.68 -21.98 4.90
CA TYR A 611 12.66 -22.37 3.49
C TYR A 611 13.76 -21.59 2.81
N VAL A 612 14.71 -22.30 2.22
CA VAL A 612 15.88 -21.72 1.57
C VAL A 612 15.83 -22.04 0.08
N GLU A 613 16.26 -21.08 -0.74
CA GLU A 613 16.47 -21.25 -2.17
C GLU A 613 17.92 -20.94 -2.52
N VAL A 614 18.51 -21.73 -3.43
CA VAL A 614 19.86 -21.54 -3.95
C VAL A 614 19.78 -21.31 -5.45
N TYR A 615 20.38 -20.21 -5.90
CA TYR A 615 20.51 -19.84 -7.31
C TYR A 615 21.98 -19.85 -7.71
N SER A 616 22.27 -20.17 -8.97
CA SER A 616 23.58 -20.07 -9.60
C SER A 616 23.39 -19.51 -11.01
N ALA A 617 24.16 -18.48 -11.38
CA ALA A 617 24.00 -17.72 -12.62
C ALA A 617 22.55 -17.27 -12.91
N GLY A 618 21.80 -16.91 -11.85
CA GLY A 618 20.38 -16.53 -11.93
C GLY A 618 19.37 -17.68 -12.05
N THR A 619 19.83 -18.94 -12.17
CA THR A 619 18.98 -20.13 -12.25
C THR A 619 18.82 -20.77 -10.88
N LYS A 620 17.59 -21.08 -10.45
CA LYS A 620 17.36 -21.82 -9.19
C LYS A 620 17.79 -23.28 -9.35
N LEU A 621 18.74 -23.71 -8.54
CA LEU A 621 19.26 -25.09 -8.54
C LEU A 621 18.68 -25.93 -7.41
N TRP A 622 18.35 -25.33 -6.27
CA TRP A 622 17.84 -26.04 -5.10
C TRP A 622 16.85 -25.21 -4.31
N ASN A 623 15.89 -25.87 -3.67
CA ASN A 623 15.07 -25.28 -2.61
C ASN A 623 14.65 -26.32 -1.57
N THR A 624 14.21 -25.83 -0.42
CA THR A 624 13.47 -26.64 0.56
C THR A 624 12.11 -27.07 -0.04
N THR A 625 11.54 -28.18 0.46
CA THR A 625 10.22 -28.70 0.02
C THR A 625 9.12 -27.64 0.06
N LYS A 626 8.15 -27.75 -0.87
CA LYS A 626 7.02 -26.82 -1.02
C LYS A 626 5.82 -27.15 -0.13
N GLU A 627 5.76 -28.35 0.45
CA GLU A 627 4.69 -28.75 1.38
C GLU A 627 4.99 -28.23 2.78
N TYR A 628 4.12 -27.38 3.33
CA TYR A 628 4.37 -26.66 4.59
C TYR A 628 4.59 -27.59 5.79
N GLU A 629 3.92 -28.73 5.76
CA GLU A 629 3.94 -29.82 6.74
C GLU A 629 5.28 -30.54 6.76
N GLN A 630 5.96 -30.62 5.61
CA GLN A 630 7.26 -31.27 5.46
C GLN A 630 8.44 -30.34 5.84
N ILE A 631 8.23 -29.01 5.92
CA ILE A 631 9.28 -28.07 6.30
C ILE A 631 9.50 -28.11 7.81
N ARG A 632 10.63 -28.69 8.22
CA ARG A 632 11.07 -28.80 9.63
C ARG A 632 11.14 -27.44 10.31
N SER A 633 10.52 -27.31 11.49
CA SER A 633 10.76 -26.20 12.43
C SER A 633 11.96 -26.49 13.33
N PHE A 634 12.69 -25.43 13.67
CA PHE A 634 13.84 -25.45 14.57
C PHE A 634 13.56 -24.40 15.65
N GLU A 635 13.50 -24.82 16.92
CA GLU A 635 13.17 -23.96 18.06
C GLU A 635 14.15 -24.18 19.22
N SER A 636 14.44 -23.12 19.96
CA SER A 636 15.22 -23.13 21.20
C SER A 636 14.34 -23.58 22.37
N PRO A 637 14.83 -24.44 23.28
CA PRO A 637 16.22 -24.89 23.44
C PRO A 637 16.60 -26.15 22.63
N ASP A 638 15.64 -26.83 22.00
CA ASP A 638 15.81 -28.16 21.40
C ASP A 638 16.79 -28.20 20.23
N ALA A 639 16.97 -27.07 19.55
CA ALA A 639 18.02 -26.84 18.58
C ALA A 639 18.77 -25.54 18.89
N ARG A 640 20.07 -25.50 18.54
CA ARG A 640 20.90 -24.28 18.55
C ARG A 640 21.22 -23.76 17.15
N THR A 641 21.06 -24.64 16.17
CA THR A 641 21.56 -24.49 14.81
C THR A 641 20.51 -25.07 13.85
N VAL A 642 20.17 -24.34 12.79
CA VAL A 642 19.50 -24.92 11.62
C VAL A 642 20.54 -25.68 10.81
N LYS A 643 20.27 -26.91 10.41
CA LYS A 643 21.03 -27.60 9.37
C LYS A 643 20.09 -28.14 8.31
N LEU A 644 20.35 -27.78 7.05
CA LEU A 644 19.63 -28.25 5.86
C LEU A 644 20.63 -28.96 4.94
N ASP A 645 20.46 -30.27 4.74
CA ASP A 645 21.30 -31.02 3.82
C ASP A 645 20.77 -30.84 2.38
N LEU A 646 21.65 -30.40 1.48
CA LEU A 646 21.35 -30.08 0.08
C LEU A 646 21.60 -31.27 -0.86
N GLY A 647 22.46 -32.21 -0.45
CA GLY A 647 22.81 -33.39 -1.25
C GLY A 647 23.89 -33.13 -2.30
N SER A 648 24.88 -32.27 -1.98
CA SER A 648 26.02 -31.93 -2.86
C SER A 648 25.59 -31.29 -4.21
N VAL A 649 24.84 -30.18 -4.13
CA VAL A 649 24.39 -29.41 -5.29
C VAL A 649 25.59 -28.73 -5.98
N PRO A 650 25.83 -28.95 -7.28
CA PRO A 650 26.89 -28.26 -8.01
C PRO A 650 26.51 -26.80 -8.26
N VAL A 651 27.41 -25.87 -7.95
CA VAL A 651 27.25 -24.44 -8.21
C VAL A 651 28.47 -23.87 -8.95
N GLY A 652 28.20 -22.89 -9.82
CA GLY A 652 29.20 -22.11 -10.54
C GLY A 652 28.86 -20.62 -10.53
N ASP A 653 29.79 -19.80 -11.02
CA ASP A 653 29.65 -18.36 -11.20
C ASP A 653 29.04 -17.65 -9.99
N ASP A 654 28.10 -16.72 -10.20
CA ASP A 654 27.39 -16.03 -9.13
C ASP A 654 26.37 -16.94 -8.45
N VAL A 655 26.60 -17.24 -7.17
CA VAL A 655 25.74 -18.06 -6.32
C VAL A 655 25.01 -17.16 -5.33
N THR A 656 23.68 -17.26 -5.26
CA THR A 656 22.84 -16.53 -4.30
C THR A 656 22.06 -17.50 -3.44
N VAL A 657 22.08 -17.29 -2.12
CA VAL A 657 21.25 -18.00 -1.15
C VAL A 657 20.19 -17.05 -0.60
N LEU A 658 18.92 -17.44 -0.70
CA LEU A 658 17.78 -16.71 -0.17
C LEU A 658 17.15 -17.51 0.96
N ALA A 659 17.11 -16.97 2.18
CA ALA A 659 16.55 -17.66 3.34
C ALA A 659 15.27 -16.98 3.83
N TYR A 660 14.20 -17.76 3.97
CA TYR A 660 12.88 -17.30 4.38
C TYR A 660 12.38 -18.07 5.59
N HIS A 661 11.65 -17.41 6.50
CA HIS A 661 10.74 -18.09 7.40
C HIS A 661 9.41 -18.34 6.69
N THR A 662 8.98 -19.60 6.65
CA THR A 662 7.64 -19.97 6.20
C THR A 662 6.61 -19.83 7.30
N ARG A 663 5.52 -19.13 6.99
CA ARG A 663 4.33 -19.10 7.84
C ARG A 663 3.12 -19.53 7.03
N TRP A 664 2.28 -20.40 7.58
CA TRP A 664 0.98 -20.67 6.97
C TRP A 664 0.08 -19.45 7.16
N SER A 665 -0.32 -18.82 6.06
CA SER A 665 -1.31 -17.75 6.10
C SER A 665 -2.71 -18.36 6.02
N ARG A 666 -3.40 -18.40 7.16
CA ARG A 666 -4.83 -18.75 7.24
C ARG A 666 -5.69 -17.82 6.37
N VAL A 667 -5.28 -16.56 6.23
CA VAL A 667 -5.95 -15.51 5.43
C VAL A 667 -5.92 -15.81 3.94
N THR A 668 -4.76 -16.22 3.40
CA THR A 668 -4.58 -16.44 1.96
C THR A 668 -4.57 -17.92 1.58
N ASN A 669 -4.81 -18.82 2.53
CA ASN A 669 -4.71 -20.28 2.43
C ASN A 669 -3.45 -20.76 1.66
N ARG A 670 -2.32 -20.11 1.91
CA ARG A 670 -1.04 -20.29 1.19
C ARG A 670 0.13 -20.07 2.14
N ILE A 671 1.27 -20.67 1.81
CA ILE A 671 2.55 -20.35 2.48
C ILE A 671 2.89 -18.89 2.16
N GLN A 672 3.17 -18.11 3.20
CA GLN A 672 3.83 -16.81 3.09
C GLN A 672 5.30 -16.96 3.47
N LEU A 673 6.17 -16.39 2.66
CA LEU A 673 7.61 -16.32 2.89
C LEU A 673 7.95 -14.97 3.49
N VAL A 674 8.60 -14.97 4.66
CA VAL A 674 9.18 -13.77 5.28
C VAL A 674 10.69 -13.88 5.15
N GLN A 675 11.30 -13.07 4.29
CA GLN A 675 12.76 -13.13 4.08
C GLN A 675 13.49 -12.83 5.39
N MET A 676 14.35 -13.76 5.82
CA MET A 676 15.24 -13.59 6.96
C MET A 676 16.48 -12.83 6.50
N PHE A 677 17.15 -13.35 5.47
CA PHE A 677 18.34 -12.74 4.86
C PHE A 677 18.55 -13.24 3.42
N SER A 678 19.47 -12.61 2.71
CA SER A 678 20.12 -13.16 1.51
C SER A 678 21.62 -12.87 1.55
N ALA A 679 22.39 -13.69 0.84
CA ALA A 679 23.82 -13.52 0.61
C ALA A 679 24.19 -14.08 -0.76
N SER A 680 25.17 -13.46 -1.42
CA SER A 680 25.69 -13.91 -2.72
C SER A 680 27.22 -13.85 -2.77
N PHE A 681 27.83 -14.82 -3.45
CA PHE A 681 29.29 -14.92 -3.65
C PHE A 681 29.58 -15.51 -5.03
N HIS A 682 30.79 -15.34 -5.54
CA HIS A 682 31.20 -15.91 -6.82
C HIS A 682 31.99 -17.21 -6.59
N ALA A 683 31.48 -18.35 -7.07
CA ALA A 683 32.02 -19.68 -6.83
C ALA A 683 33.51 -19.79 -7.17
N ASN A 684 33.94 -19.27 -8.33
CA ASN A 684 35.34 -19.36 -8.79
C ASN A 684 36.35 -18.54 -7.96
N PHE A 685 35.91 -17.71 -7.01
CA PHE A 685 36.75 -16.91 -6.10
C PHE A 685 36.76 -17.44 -4.66
N VAL A 686 36.17 -18.61 -4.42
CA VAL A 686 36.27 -19.33 -3.15
C VAL A 686 37.66 -19.97 -3.05
N ASP A 687 38.30 -19.91 -1.88
CA ASP A 687 39.58 -20.60 -1.66
C ASP A 687 39.45 -22.11 -1.93
N PRO A 688 40.24 -22.70 -2.85
CA PRO A 688 40.26 -24.14 -3.13
C PRO A 688 40.54 -25.07 -1.94
N ASN A 689 40.96 -24.52 -0.80
CA ASN A 689 41.21 -25.24 0.45
C ASN A 689 40.10 -25.03 1.50
N ALA A 690 39.14 -24.13 1.27
CA ALA A 690 38.05 -23.86 2.19
C ALA A 690 36.99 -24.96 2.14
N SER A 691 36.64 -25.51 3.31
CA SER A 691 35.51 -26.43 3.51
C SER A 691 34.21 -25.73 3.94
N LYS A 692 34.22 -24.40 4.02
CA LYS A 692 33.04 -23.58 4.33
C LYS A 692 33.22 -22.14 3.87
N VAL A 693 32.09 -21.44 3.65
CA VAL A 693 32.02 -19.99 3.47
C VAL A 693 31.11 -19.44 4.56
N ASP A 694 31.70 -18.70 5.50
CA ASP A 694 30.99 -18.04 6.57
C ASP A 694 30.53 -16.65 6.13
N PHE A 695 29.30 -16.28 6.50
CA PHE A 695 28.81 -14.90 6.43
C PHE A 695 28.42 -14.46 7.85
N GLY A 696 28.95 -13.32 8.29
CA GLY A 696 28.52 -12.64 9.50
C GLY A 696 27.31 -11.73 9.23
N ARG A 697 26.77 -11.11 10.28
CA ARG A 697 25.63 -10.18 10.21
C ARG A 697 25.79 -9.08 9.14
N GLY A 698 27.00 -8.51 9.04
CA GLY A 698 27.34 -7.48 8.05
C GLY A 698 27.60 -7.97 6.62
N ASP A 699 27.68 -9.29 6.39
CA ASP A 699 27.87 -9.91 5.07
C ASP A 699 26.54 -10.29 4.40
N LEU A 700 25.41 -9.92 5.02
CA LEU A 700 24.05 -10.18 4.55
C LEU A 700 23.47 -8.93 3.85
N ASP A 701 22.65 -9.13 2.83
CA ASP A 701 22.15 -8.03 1.98
C ASP A 701 21.13 -7.11 2.66
N ARG A 702 20.45 -7.64 3.67
CA ARG A 702 19.49 -6.92 4.50
C ARG A 702 20.25 -6.34 5.68
N ASN A 703 20.12 -5.03 5.91
CA ASN A 703 20.55 -4.45 7.18
C ASN A 703 19.71 -5.09 8.31
N LEU A 704 20.40 -5.77 9.21
CA LEU A 704 19.83 -6.51 10.32
C LEU A 704 20.31 -5.99 11.67
N ASP A 705 21.09 -4.90 11.72
CA ASP A 705 21.84 -4.48 12.92
C ASP A 705 20.96 -4.32 14.17
N ASP A 706 19.70 -3.90 14.01
CA ASP A 706 18.72 -3.80 15.11
C ASP A 706 17.54 -4.81 15.05
N ASP A 707 17.57 -5.87 14.21
CA ASP A 707 16.44 -6.84 14.15
C ASP A 707 16.50 -7.85 15.31
N PRO A 708 15.59 -7.79 16.31
CA PRO A 708 15.60 -8.69 17.47
C PRO A 708 15.26 -10.15 17.12
N LYS A 709 14.94 -10.44 15.85
CA LYS A 709 14.75 -11.80 15.34
C LYS A 709 16.07 -12.46 14.91
N MET A 710 17.17 -11.71 14.89
CA MET A 710 18.53 -12.21 14.61
C MET A 710 19.37 -12.06 15.90
N PRO A 711 19.51 -13.13 16.72
CA PRO A 711 20.14 -13.04 18.04
C PRO A 711 21.63 -12.70 17.96
N ASP A 712 22.14 -11.99 18.97
CA ASP A 712 23.58 -11.75 19.10
C ASP A 712 24.27 -12.74 20.06
N PRO A 713 25.53 -13.14 19.78
CA PRO A 713 26.24 -12.86 18.53
C PRO A 713 25.65 -13.68 17.38
N PHE A 714 25.29 -13.02 16.26
CA PHE A 714 24.91 -13.75 15.05
C PHE A 714 26.18 -14.27 14.34
N SER A 715 26.81 -15.27 14.95
CA SER A 715 28.11 -15.80 14.55
C SER A 715 27.97 -16.95 13.56
N SER A 716 28.29 -16.62 12.30
CA SER A 716 28.57 -17.54 11.18
C SER A 716 27.45 -18.46 10.74
N SER A 717 27.02 -18.25 9.50
CA SER A 717 26.51 -19.28 8.59
C SER A 717 26.53 -18.74 7.17
N VAL A 718 26.64 -19.53 6.10
CA VAL A 718 25.48 -20.29 5.58
C VAL A 718 25.89 -21.46 4.67
N LEU A 719 27.18 -21.70 4.38
CA LEU A 719 27.58 -22.74 3.41
C LEU A 719 28.74 -23.62 3.90
N GLN A 720 28.47 -24.93 4.06
CA GLN A 720 29.54 -25.94 4.11
C GLN A 720 29.82 -26.48 2.70
N LEU A 721 31.10 -26.46 2.33
CA LEU A 721 31.61 -26.92 1.04
C LEU A 721 32.32 -28.26 1.22
N ILE A 722 31.86 -29.31 0.53
CA ILE A 722 32.47 -30.63 0.73
C ILE A 722 33.71 -30.86 -0.13
N ARG A 723 33.63 -30.64 -1.45
CA ARG A 723 34.74 -30.93 -2.38
C ARG A 723 34.68 -30.06 -3.63
N PHE A 724 35.85 -29.68 -4.10
CA PHE A 724 36.05 -29.28 -5.49
C PHE A 724 36.09 -30.54 -6.36
N GLY A 725 35.27 -30.59 -7.42
CA GLY A 725 35.29 -31.70 -8.38
C GLY A 725 36.68 -31.85 -9.03
N LYS A 726 37.09 -33.10 -9.31
CA LYS A 726 38.28 -33.31 -10.17
C LYS A 726 37.99 -32.73 -11.55
N ARG A 727 38.98 -32.01 -12.10
CA ARG A 727 38.94 -31.40 -13.43
C ARG A 727 38.46 -32.42 -14.47
N LEU A 728 37.37 -32.12 -15.18
CA LEU A 728 37.05 -32.78 -16.43
C LEU A 728 38.12 -32.36 -17.44
N LEU A 729 39.11 -33.22 -17.62
CA LEU A 729 40.16 -33.04 -18.63
C LEU A 729 39.57 -33.37 -19.99
N GLY A 730 39.09 -32.38 -20.72
CA GLY A 730 38.42 -32.63 -21.98
C GLY A 730 37.95 -31.45 -22.82
N GLU A 731 38.30 -30.19 -22.51
CA GLU A 731 38.04 -29.07 -23.42
C GLU A 731 38.95 -27.86 -23.09
N GLU A 732 39.53 -27.23 -24.12
CA GLU A 732 40.30 -25.99 -24.00
C GLU A 732 39.35 -24.78 -23.97
N GLU A 733 38.55 -24.64 -22.91
CA GLU A 733 37.68 -23.48 -22.78
C GLU A 733 38.45 -22.24 -22.27
N ARG A 734 38.28 -21.15 -23.02
CA ARG A 734 38.89 -19.84 -22.74
C ARG A 734 38.38 -19.26 -21.43
N VAL A 735 39.20 -18.39 -20.82
CA VAL A 735 38.76 -17.54 -19.71
C VAL A 735 37.85 -16.43 -20.27
N TRP A 736 36.57 -16.74 -20.48
CA TRP A 736 35.56 -15.86 -21.08
C TRP A 736 35.31 -14.52 -20.34
N ILE A 737 35.87 -14.35 -19.14
CA ILE A 737 35.76 -13.12 -18.34
C ILE A 737 36.72 -12.02 -18.86
N CYS A 738 37.78 -12.37 -19.59
CA CYS A 738 38.93 -11.48 -19.84
C CYS A 738 39.27 -11.16 -21.32
N GLU A 739 38.49 -11.61 -22.32
CA GLU A 739 38.57 -11.09 -23.71
C GLU A 739 37.67 -9.85 -23.90
#